data_AF-A0A7C1JI17-F1
#
_entry.id   AF-A0A7C1JI17-F1
#
_cell.length_a   1.000
_cell.length_b   1.000
_cell.length_c   1.000
_cell.angle_alpha   90.00
_cell.angle_beta   90.00
_cell.angle_gamma   90.00
#
_symmetry.space_group_name_H-M   'P 1'
#
loop_
_entity.id
_entity.type
_entity.pdbx_description
1 polymer ?
#
loop_
_entity_poly.entity_id
_entity_poly.type
_entity_poly.pdbx_seq_one_letter_code
_entity_poly.pdbx_strand_id
1 'polypeptide(L)'
;MKGKVGKVLTIVIPIVLAIFLLYPTWRAQQMAAERASLDSAAQVQWDQANGEDFRKEKLRALKLGLDLRGGMYVTLEVDVVRLLEEAADRAAIDETFERVIEETRRQAERSDEEVLDIFLRNFDRIARPQGKSLVTYYELVDVRDISEERIIERLKRDINEAVDQALQVIRQRIDKFGVTEPTIQKQGTRRILLELPGVQDEREMRQLLQTTARLEFKLLRHGTDVLYAFLNIDRFLAGKGAPAADTAHSADTARTSDTTARAAKDTASKDPYAGLSDEEKAAKFRREHPFLSLFAGQVLIGERYQPFDIAESVIPKLPADAEFYFLTNEDGKRQLQAILARPEIRRMLPADAEIAFSAKPERGSENSPNRTYAMYVLKRDPELTGDVVTDAYATFDQMTNRPMVLMYMNTEGAERWAKITGANIGKRIAIVLDGEVYSAPVVRSKITGGSSQIEGMANVEEAKLLQIVLKAGALKAPVKIIEERVVGPSLGEDSIRSGIAAALIAFALVVLFMVTYYSMGGVVAVIAMLINVMLNLGILAGFGGTLSLPGIAGIILTLAIAVDANIIIFERIREELHRGRSVRASVDEGFRHALPPIIDSHVTTFLTGLILFVLGYGPIQGFATTLMIGILTTLFTSIIVSRAIIDLWLSRSPSARISFGEVLPAPQS
;
A
#
# COMPACT_ATOMS: atom_id res chain seq x y z
N MET A 1 4.88 52.49 34.39
CA MET A 1 3.88 51.43 34.07
C MET A 1 4.09 50.78 32.69
N LYS A 2 4.36 51.52 31.61
CA LYS A 2 4.51 50.97 30.24
C LYS A 2 5.50 49.79 30.10
N GLY A 3 6.66 49.84 30.78
CA GLY A 3 7.65 48.74 30.74
C GLY A 3 7.29 47.47 31.52
N LYS A 4 6.38 47.54 32.52
CA LYS A 4 5.92 46.35 33.26
C LYS A 4 4.86 45.57 32.48
N VAL A 5 3.98 46.29 31.78
CA VAL A 5 2.93 45.68 30.94
C VAL A 5 3.57 44.88 29.80
N GLY A 6 4.59 45.43 29.12
CA GLY A 6 5.32 44.69 28.08
C GLY A 6 5.92 43.37 28.58
N LYS A 7 6.52 43.37 29.77
CA LYS A 7 7.13 42.17 30.39
C LYS A 7 6.10 41.12 30.81
N VAL A 8 4.93 41.56 31.27
CA VAL A 8 3.82 40.64 31.57
C VAL A 8 3.29 40.02 30.27
N LEU A 9 3.11 40.82 29.22
CA LEU A 9 2.66 40.33 27.92
C LEU A 9 3.63 39.30 27.31
N THR A 10 4.94 39.50 27.43
CA THR A 10 5.93 38.52 26.94
C THR A 10 5.87 37.16 27.65
N ILE A 11 5.30 37.08 28.86
CA ILE A 11 5.11 35.82 29.60
C ILE A 11 3.74 35.22 29.32
N VAL A 12 2.69 36.05 29.28
CA VAL A 12 1.29 35.60 29.17
C VAL A 12 0.96 35.17 27.75
N ILE A 13 1.41 35.89 26.72
CA ILE A 13 1.08 35.59 25.32
C ILE A 13 1.49 34.16 24.93
N PRO A 14 2.72 33.70 25.20
CA PRO A 14 3.12 32.33 24.85
C PRO A 14 2.30 31.26 25.57
N ILE A 15 1.93 31.48 26.84
CA ILE A 15 1.07 30.56 27.59
C ILE A 15 -0.32 30.47 26.97
N VAL A 16 -0.94 31.62 26.67
CA VAL A 16 -2.26 31.69 26.04
C VAL A 16 -2.22 31.04 24.66
N LEU A 17 -1.16 31.28 23.88
CA LEU A 17 -0.95 30.66 22.58
C LEU A 17 -0.83 29.14 22.70
N ALA A 18 -0.02 28.63 23.64
CA ALA A 18 0.13 27.20 23.87
C ALA A 18 -1.20 26.54 24.26
N ILE A 19 -1.95 27.15 25.18
CA ILE A 19 -3.28 26.67 25.60
C ILE A 19 -4.24 26.66 24.40
N PHE A 20 -4.25 27.72 23.60
CA PHE A 20 -5.09 27.82 22.42
C PHE A 20 -4.77 26.71 21.40
N LEU A 21 -3.49 26.44 21.15
CA LEU A 21 -3.06 25.40 20.22
C LEU A 21 -3.32 23.98 20.75
N LEU A 22 -3.28 23.78 22.07
CA LEU A 22 -3.56 22.48 22.71
C LEU A 22 -5.05 22.24 22.97
N TYR A 23 -5.88 23.27 22.94
CA TYR A 23 -7.32 23.17 23.20
C TYR A 23 -8.04 22.12 22.34
N PRO A 24 -7.81 22.03 21.01
CA PRO A 24 -8.40 20.97 20.19
C PRO A 24 -8.03 19.56 20.66
N THR A 25 -6.79 19.38 21.12
CA THR A 25 -6.31 18.10 21.64
C THR A 25 -7.07 17.70 22.90
N TRP A 26 -7.22 18.63 23.84
CA TRP A 26 -7.98 18.40 25.07
C TRP A 26 -9.45 18.10 24.78
N ARG A 27 -10.09 18.88 23.90
CA ARG A 27 -11.49 18.68 23.51
C ARG A 27 -11.72 17.34 22.82
N ALA A 28 -10.83 16.96 21.90
CA ALA A 28 -10.89 15.65 21.24
C ALA A 28 -10.75 14.50 22.24
N GLN A 29 -9.86 14.60 23.24
CA GLN A 29 -9.73 13.58 24.30
C GLN A 29 -10.99 13.50 25.16
N GLN A 30 -11.59 14.64 25.52
CA GLN A 30 -12.82 14.67 26.31
C GLN A 30 -13.99 14.00 25.55
N MET A 31 -14.18 14.36 24.28
CA MET A 31 -15.21 13.76 23.42
C MET A 31 -14.99 12.26 23.20
N ALA A 32 -13.73 11.83 23.06
CA ALA A 32 -13.39 10.41 22.94
C ALA A 32 -13.73 9.63 24.22
N ALA A 33 -13.43 10.19 25.39
CA ALA A 33 -13.75 9.60 26.68
C ALA A 33 -15.25 9.52 26.93
N GLU A 34 -15.99 10.58 26.56
CA GLU A 34 -17.46 10.59 26.59
C GLU A 34 -18.03 9.47 25.71
N ARG A 35 -17.63 9.42 24.43
CA ARG A 35 -18.05 8.38 23.49
C ARG A 35 -17.75 6.96 24.00
N ALA A 36 -16.57 6.75 24.58
CA ALA A 36 -16.15 5.44 25.08
C ALA A 36 -16.96 4.98 26.32
N SER A 37 -17.57 5.91 27.06
CA SER A 37 -18.39 5.61 28.23
C SER A 37 -19.84 5.20 27.89
N LEU A 38 -20.26 5.41 26.64
CA LEU A 38 -21.61 5.14 26.15
C LEU A 38 -21.76 3.68 25.68
N ASP A 39 -22.99 3.16 25.77
CA ASP A 39 -23.36 1.87 25.17
C ASP A 39 -23.43 1.95 23.63
N SER A 40 -23.51 0.81 22.95
CA SER A 40 -23.46 0.76 21.47
C SER A 40 -24.61 1.53 20.80
N ALA A 41 -25.78 1.64 21.42
CA ALA A 41 -26.92 2.36 20.85
C ALA A 41 -26.78 3.87 21.02
N ALA A 42 -26.33 4.31 22.20
CA ALA A 42 -26.02 5.70 22.51
C ALA A 42 -24.78 6.19 21.75
N GLN A 43 -23.81 5.32 21.45
CA GLN A 43 -22.67 5.66 20.59
C GLN A 43 -23.12 6.07 19.18
N VAL A 44 -24.10 5.37 18.59
CA VAL A 44 -24.62 5.73 17.26
C VAL A 44 -25.32 7.09 17.29
N GLN A 45 -26.12 7.36 18.32
CA GLN A 45 -26.79 8.66 18.49
C GLN A 45 -25.77 9.78 18.74
N TRP A 46 -24.75 9.51 19.55
CA TRP A 46 -23.68 10.45 19.82
C TRP A 46 -22.85 10.73 18.55
N ASP A 47 -22.54 9.71 17.75
CA ASP A 47 -21.82 9.84 16.48
C ASP A 47 -22.65 10.65 15.47
N GLN A 48 -23.97 10.52 15.46
CA GLN A 48 -24.85 11.35 14.63
C GLN A 48 -24.88 12.82 15.08
N ALA A 49 -24.88 13.08 16.38
CA ALA A 49 -24.97 14.44 16.93
C ALA A 49 -23.61 15.18 16.94
N ASN A 50 -22.53 14.48 17.25
CA ASN A 50 -21.21 15.05 17.54
C ASN A 50 -20.11 14.55 16.59
N GLY A 51 -20.41 13.64 15.65
CA GLY A 51 -19.39 12.97 14.84
C GLY A 51 -18.58 13.91 13.93
N GLU A 52 -19.20 14.93 13.35
CA GLU A 52 -18.48 15.92 12.52
C GLU A 52 -17.55 16.78 13.37
N ASP A 53 -18.05 17.31 14.49
CA ASP A 53 -17.26 18.10 15.42
C ASP A 53 -16.13 17.28 16.04
N PHE A 54 -16.41 16.03 16.43
CA PHE A 54 -15.40 15.10 16.93
C PHE A 54 -14.30 14.87 15.89
N ARG A 55 -14.67 14.60 14.64
CA ARG A 55 -13.71 14.41 13.54
C ARG A 55 -12.88 15.67 13.30
N LYS A 56 -13.50 16.84 13.33
CA LYS A 56 -12.84 18.14 13.15
C LYS A 56 -11.82 18.43 14.26
N GLU A 57 -12.19 18.23 15.52
CA GLU A 57 -11.28 18.43 16.65
C GLU A 57 -10.17 17.40 16.66
N LYS A 58 -10.48 16.14 16.34
CA LYS A 58 -9.48 15.06 16.25
C LYS A 58 -8.44 15.32 15.15
N LEU A 59 -8.83 15.91 14.02
CA LEU A 59 -7.91 16.32 12.95
C LEU A 59 -6.97 17.46 13.37
N ARG A 60 -7.38 18.30 14.32
CA ARG A 60 -6.60 19.43 14.86
C ARG A 60 -5.85 19.08 16.15
N ALA A 61 -6.15 17.91 16.72
CA ALA A 61 -5.48 17.40 17.91
C ALA A 61 -4.04 16.98 17.59
N LEU A 62 -3.21 16.92 18.62
CA LEU A 62 -1.89 16.34 18.54
C LEU A 62 -1.99 14.88 18.07
N LYS A 63 -1.39 14.60 16.92
CA LYS A 63 -1.36 13.24 16.37
C LYS A 63 -0.33 12.42 17.13
N LEU A 64 -0.64 11.16 17.40
CA LEU A 64 0.32 10.22 17.99
C LEU A 64 0.82 9.30 16.89
N GLY A 65 2.11 9.00 16.92
CA GLY A 65 2.77 8.13 15.96
C GLY A 65 2.35 6.69 16.13
N LEU A 66 2.64 5.89 15.10
CA LEU A 66 2.31 4.48 15.06
C LEU A 66 2.93 3.70 16.23
N ASP A 67 4.15 4.08 16.63
CA ASP A 67 4.86 3.52 17.78
C ASP A 67 4.10 3.69 19.11
N LEU A 68 3.18 4.66 19.18
CA LEU A 68 2.36 4.94 20.36
C LEU A 68 0.94 4.39 20.23
N ARG A 69 0.35 4.42 19.02
CA ARG A 69 -1.04 3.96 18.78
C ARG A 69 -1.16 2.49 18.42
N GLY A 70 -0.06 1.86 18.00
CA GLY A 70 -0.08 0.60 17.27
C GLY A 70 -0.63 0.74 15.85
N GLY A 71 -0.26 -0.19 14.99
CA GLY A 71 -0.72 -0.31 13.61
C GLY A 71 0.39 -0.78 12.67
N MET A 72 0.22 -0.47 11.38
CA MET A 72 1.02 -1.03 10.30
C MET A 72 1.76 0.08 9.52
N TYR A 73 3.07 -0.06 9.38
CA TYR A 73 3.92 0.75 8.50
C TYR A 73 4.25 -0.09 7.27
N VAL A 74 3.92 0.42 6.07
CA VAL A 74 4.10 -0.32 4.82
C VAL A 74 4.72 0.60 3.78
N THR A 75 5.82 0.16 3.18
CA THR A 75 6.39 0.78 1.98
C THR A 75 5.99 -0.07 0.78
N LEU A 76 5.10 0.47 -0.04
CA LEU A 76 4.70 -0.12 -1.31
C LEU A 76 5.57 0.41 -2.45
N GLU A 77 5.83 -0.42 -3.44
CA GLU A 77 6.50 -0.05 -4.67
C GLU A 77 5.68 -0.46 -5.88
N VAL A 78 5.44 0.49 -6.78
CA VAL A 78 4.73 0.24 -8.04
C VAL A 78 5.68 -0.48 -9.00
N ASP A 79 5.24 -1.60 -9.58
CA ASP A 79 6.03 -2.38 -10.53
C ASP A 79 6.06 -1.69 -11.90
N VAL A 80 6.97 -0.71 -12.01
CA VAL A 80 7.18 0.07 -13.23
C VAL A 80 7.69 -0.80 -14.38
N VAL A 81 8.47 -1.85 -14.09
CA VAL A 81 8.97 -2.75 -15.13
C VAL A 81 7.82 -3.47 -15.81
N ARG A 82 6.85 -3.96 -15.02
CA ARG A 82 5.64 -4.56 -15.57
C ARG A 82 4.77 -3.55 -16.31
N LEU A 83 4.71 -2.29 -15.86
CA LEU A 83 4.01 -1.24 -16.60
C LEU A 83 4.62 -1.01 -17.99
N LEU A 84 5.95 -0.97 -18.09
CA LEU A 84 6.66 -0.83 -19.37
C LEU A 84 6.40 -2.02 -20.30
N GLU A 85 6.43 -3.23 -19.74
CA GLU A 85 6.11 -4.46 -20.48
C GLU A 85 4.65 -4.47 -20.98
N GLU A 86 3.69 -4.03 -20.16
CA GLU A 86 2.27 -3.97 -20.53
C GLU A 86 1.93 -2.82 -21.49
N ALA A 87 2.74 -1.75 -21.51
CA ALA A 87 2.58 -0.63 -22.43
C ALA A 87 3.10 -0.92 -23.84
N ALA A 88 3.94 -1.95 -24.00
CA ALA A 88 4.44 -2.38 -25.30
C ALA A 88 3.34 -3.08 -26.11
N ASP A 89 3.38 -2.92 -27.44
CA ASP A 89 2.57 -3.69 -28.35
C ASP A 89 2.94 -5.17 -28.23
N ARG A 90 1.95 -5.96 -27.80
CA ARG A 90 2.08 -7.39 -27.54
C ARG A 90 2.48 -8.16 -28.79
N ALA A 91 2.07 -7.72 -29.99
CA ALA A 91 2.44 -8.38 -31.23
C ALA A 91 3.92 -8.17 -31.59
N ALA A 92 4.52 -7.09 -31.09
CA ALA A 92 5.91 -6.74 -31.32
C ALA A 92 6.89 -7.36 -30.31
N ILE A 93 6.40 -7.92 -29.19
CA ILE A 93 7.26 -8.50 -28.14
C ILE A 93 7.99 -9.73 -28.69
N ASP A 94 9.32 -9.65 -28.70
CA ASP A 94 10.23 -10.72 -29.11
C ASP A 94 11.21 -11.08 -27.97
N GLU A 95 12.04 -12.11 -28.21
CA GLU A 95 13.04 -12.58 -27.23
C GLU A 95 14.06 -11.47 -26.87
N THR A 96 14.25 -10.49 -27.75
CA THR A 96 15.16 -9.38 -27.48
C THR A 96 14.55 -8.40 -26.49
N PHE A 97 13.29 -8.01 -26.68
CA PHE A 97 12.56 -7.17 -25.72
C PHE A 97 12.45 -7.86 -24.36
N GLU A 98 12.11 -9.15 -24.33
CA GLU A 98 12.02 -9.94 -23.09
C GLU A 98 13.34 -9.91 -22.31
N ARG A 99 14.48 -10.03 -23.00
CA ARG A 99 15.82 -9.90 -22.37
C ARG A 99 16.07 -8.50 -21.84
N VAL A 100 15.61 -7.43 -22.51
CA VAL A 100 15.72 -6.05 -22.00
C VAL A 100 14.95 -5.90 -20.69
N ILE A 101 13.71 -6.37 -20.65
CA ILE A 101 12.84 -6.28 -19.47
C ILE A 101 13.43 -7.07 -18.30
N GLU A 102 13.92 -8.29 -18.53
CA GLU A 102 14.51 -9.13 -17.47
C GLU A 102 15.79 -8.52 -16.88
N GLU A 103 16.70 -7.99 -17.71
CA GLU A 103 17.89 -7.30 -17.24
C GLU A 103 17.54 -5.99 -16.49
N THR A 104 16.51 -5.28 -16.94
CA THR A 104 15.99 -4.09 -16.27
C THR A 104 15.42 -4.41 -14.91
N ARG A 105 14.64 -5.50 -14.78
CA ARG A 105 14.08 -6.00 -13.52
C ARG A 105 15.18 -6.27 -12.49
N ARG A 106 16.21 -7.02 -12.88
CA ARG A 106 17.34 -7.38 -12.00
C ARG A 106 18.13 -6.17 -11.50
N GLN A 107 18.30 -5.15 -12.35
CA GLN A 107 19.01 -3.92 -11.97
C GLN A 107 18.14 -3.01 -11.08
N ALA A 108 16.85 -2.88 -11.39
CA ALA A 108 15.90 -2.05 -10.64
C ALA A 108 15.67 -2.55 -9.20
N GLU A 109 15.84 -3.85 -8.95
CA GLU A 109 15.79 -4.44 -7.60
C GLU A 109 17.00 -4.06 -6.72
N ARG A 110 18.11 -3.63 -7.32
CA ARG A 110 19.38 -3.33 -6.62
C ARG A 110 19.75 -1.86 -6.64
N SER A 111 18.93 -1.01 -7.26
CA SER A 111 19.20 0.40 -7.49
C SER A 111 17.96 1.25 -7.17
N ASP A 112 18.18 2.45 -6.63
CA ASP A 112 17.13 3.47 -6.44
C ASP A 112 17.03 4.44 -7.65
N GLU A 113 17.77 4.18 -8.74
CA GLU A 113 17.68 4.92 -10.02
C GLU A 113 16.27 4.84 -10.64
N GLU A 114 15.91 5.83 -11.48
CA GLU A 114 14.65 5.80 -12.24
C GLU A 114 14.62 4.56 -13.15
N VAL A 115 13.57 3.74 -13.01
CA VAL A 115 13.45 2.47 -13.75
C VAL A 115 13.44 2.70 -15.27
N LEU A 116 12.87 3.83 -15.72
CA LEU A 116 12.88 4.21 -17.13
C LEU A 116 14.31 4.42 -17.65
N ASP A 117 15.19 5.04 -16.87
CA ASP A 117 16.58 5.27 -17.29
C ASP A 117 17.36 3.96 -17.36
N ILE A 118 17.13 3.05 -16.40
CA ILE A 118 17.68 1.68 -16.44
C ILE A 118 17.19 0.95 -17.69
N PHE A 119 15.89 1.04 -18.00
CA PHE A 119 15.29 0.43 -19.18
C PHE A 119 15.92 0.96 -20.46
N LEU A 120 16.01 2.28 -20.64
CA LEU A 120 16.59 2.90 -21.84
C LEU A 120 18.05 2.50 -22.01
N ARG A 121 18.84 2.49 -20.94
CA ARG A 121 20.24 2.04 -20.96
C ARG A 121 20.38 0.57 -21.38
N ASN A 122 19.52 -0.31 -20.86
CA ASN A 122 19.52 -1.73 -21.26
C ASN A 122 18.99 -1.93 -22.69
N PHE A 123 17.99 -1.15 -23.10
CA PHE A 123 17.47 -1.14 -24.45
C PHE A 123 18.55 -0.76 -25.47
N ASP A 124 19.31 0.29 -25.16
CA ASP A 124 20.43 0.74 -25.99
C ASP A 124 21.56 -0.28 -26.09
N ARG A 125 21.79 -1.03 -25.01
CA ARG A 125 22.82 -2.08 -24.96
C ARG A 125 22.43 -3.36 -25.70
N ILE A 126 21.15 -3.75 -25.66
CA ILE A 126 20.69 -5.09 -26.10
C ILE A 126 19.91 -5.03 -27.42
N ALA A 127 18.98 -4.08 -27.54
CA ALA A 127 18.03 -4.03 -28.65
C ALA A 127 18.56 -3.19 -29.83
N ARG A 128 19.20 -2.04 -29.58
CA ARG A 128 19.76 -1.19 -30.65
C ARG A 128 20.78 -1.89 -31.54
N PRO A 129 21.73 -2.71 -31.01
CA PRO A 129 22.69 -3.41 -31.87
C PRO A 129 22.04 -4.42 -32.82
N GLN A 130 20.80 -4.83 -32.52
CA GLN A 130 19.98 -5.71 -33.35
C GLN A 130 19.06 -4.94 -34.32
N GLY A 131 19.23 -3.62 -34.44
CA GLY A 131 18.44 -2.76 -35.32
C GLY A 131 17.03 -2.45 -34.81
N LYS A 132 16.74 -2.69 -33.53
CA LYS A 132 15.42 -2.43 -32.92
C LYS A 132 15.36 -1.00 -32.37
N SER A 133 14.20 -0.38 -32.48
CA SER A 133 13.90 0.98 -32.01
C SER A 133 12.75 0.96 -31.01
N LEU A 134 12.56 2.01 -30.21
CA LEU A 134 11.40 2.08 -29.31
C LEU A 134 10.09 2.09 -30.10
N VAL A 135 10.09 2.71 -31.29
CA VAL A 135 8.95 2.71 -32.23
C VAL A 135 8.56 1.30 -32.66
N THR A 136 9.49 0.34 -32.61
CA THR A 136 9.20 -1.07 -32.91
C THR A 136 8.27 -1.70 -31.89
N TYR A 137 8.32 -1.26 -30.63
CA TYR A 137 7.58 -1.89 -29.53
C TYR A 137 6.47 -1.01 -28.96
N TYR A 138 6.48 0.31 -29.20
CA TYR A 138 5.50 1.23 -28.63
C TYR A 138 4.82 2.03 -29.72
N GLU A 139 3.51 1.83 -29.89
CA GLU A 139 2.70 2.61 -30.82
C GLU A 139 2.28 3.95 -30.19
N LEU A 140 2.34 5.02 -30.98
CA LEU A 140 1.75 6.33 -30.65
C LEU A 140 0.36 6.42 -31.30
N VAL A 141 -0.66 6.70 -30.49
CA VAL A 141 -2.06 6.84 -30.95
C VAL A 141 -2.25 8.12 -31.79
N ASP A 142 -1.37 9.11 -31.64
CA ASP A 142 -1.43 10.39 -32.36
C ASP A 142 -0.41 10.44 -33.51
N VAL A 143 -0.90 10.36 -34.74
CA VAL A 143 -0.17 9.93 -35.96
C VAL A 143 0.71 11.02 -36.57
N ARG A 144 0.81 12.20 -35.94
CA ARG A 144 1.45 13.37 -36.59
C ARG A 144 2.97 13.48 -36.37
N ASP A 145 3.53 12.81 -35.37
CA ASP A 145 4.98 12.85 -35.09
C ASP A 145 5.41 11.61 -34.28
N ILE A 146 5.95 10.58 -34.96
CA ILE A 146 6.43 9.35 -34.33
C ILE A 146 7.93 9.51 -34.08
N SER A 147 8.28 10.05 -32.90
CA SER A 147 9.66 10.20 -32.44
C SER A 147 9.90 9.38 -31.18
N GLU A 148 11.14 8.93 -30.96
CA GLU A 148 11.47 8.18 -29.74
C GLU A 148 11.45 9.05 -28.50
N GLU A 149 11.77 10.34 -28.63
CA GLU A 149 11.65 11.32 -27.55
C GLU A 149 10.19 11.42 -27.10
N ARG A 150 9.22 11.42 -28.02
CA ARG A 150 7.79 11.41 -27.69
C ARG A 150 7.37 10.13 -26.97
N ILE A 151 7.91 8.98 -27.38
CA ILE A 151 7.65 7.71 -26.69
C ILE A 151 8.19 7.78 -25.25
N ILE A 152 9.41 8.28 -25.05
CA ILE A 152 10.02 8.44 -23.73
C ILE A 152 9.19 9.40 -22.86
N GLU A 153 8.76 10.54 -23.41
CA GLU A 153 7.87 11.48 -22.71
C GLU A 153 6.55 10.84 -22.28
N ARG A 154 5.95 10.03 -23.17
CA ARG A 154 4.73 9.27 -22.87
C ARG A 154 4.96 8.25 -21.76
N LEU A 155 6.00 7.41 -21.87
CA LEU A 155 6.32 6.40 -20.85
C LEU A 155 6.56 7.06 -19.48
N LYS A 156 7.28 8.19 -19.45
CA LYS A 156 7.50 8.95 -18.21
C LYS A 156 6.19 9.49 -17.62
N ARG A 157 5.26 9.95 -18.46
CA ARG A 157 3.92 10.37 -18.02
C ARG A 157 3.11 9.19 -17.48
N ASP A 158 3.06 8.09 -18.21
CA ASP A 158 2.30 6.88 -17.84
C ASP A 158 2.78 6.32 -16.50
N ILE A 159 4.10 6.33 -16.24
CA ILE A 159 4.69 5.95 -14.94
C ILE A 159 4.22 6.86 -13.82
N ASN A 160 4.30 8.19 -14.00
CA ASN A 160 3.88 9.13 -12.96
C ASN A 160 2.38 9.00 -12.67
N GLU A 161 1.55 8.91 -13.71
CA GLU A 161 0.13 8.69 -13.58
C GLU A 161 -0.20 7.35 -12.90
N ALA A 162 0.56 6.28 -13.18
CA ALA A 162 0.37 4.99 -12.52
C ALA A 162 0.63 5.07 -11.02
N VAL A 163 1.67 5.80 -10.60
CA VAL A 163 1.99 6.00 -9.17
C VAL A 163 0.94 6.87 -8.49
N ASP A 164 0.51 7.95 -9.14
CA ASP A 164 -0.49 8.86 -8.57
C ASP A 164 -1.87 8.19 -8.48
N GLN A 165 -2.25 7.39 -9.50
CA GLN A 165 -3.45 6.57 -9.44
C GLN A 165 -3.34 5.48 -8.38
N ALA A 166 -2.19 4.82 -8.24
CA ALA A 166 -1.99 3.84 -7.18
C ALA A 166 -2.21 4.48 -5.80
N LEU A 167 -1.67 5.69 -5.58
CA LEU A 167 -1.87 6.44 -4.35
C LEU A 167 -3.36 6.74 -4.09
N GLN A 168 -4.11 7.16 -5.13
CA GLN A 168 -5.55 7.42 -5.01
C GLN A 168 -6.35 6.15 -4.70
N VAL A 169 -6.09 5.05 -5.41
CA VAL A 169 -6.75 3.77 -5.19
C VAL A 169 -6.45 3.24 -3.80
N ILE A 170 -5.19 3.22 -3.38
CA ILE A 170 -4.77 2.78 -2.04
C ILE A 170 -5.46 3.61 -0.96
N ARG A 171 -5.50 4.95 -1.13
CA ARG A 171 -6.23 5.84 -0.21
C ARG A 171 -7.70 5.47 -0.10
N GLN A 172 -8.39 5.31 -1.23
CA GLN A 172 -9.81 4.92 -1.22
C GLN A 172 -10.04 3.55 -0.57
N ARG A 173 -9.14 2.58 -0.75
CA ARG A 173 -9.26 1.27 -0.12
C ARG A 173 -9.07 1.34 1.38
N ILE A 174 -8.06 2.08 1.85
CA ILE A 174 -7.79 2.30 3.27
C ILE A 174 -8.96 3.02 3.95
N ASP A 175 -9.50 4.07 3.30
CA ASP A 175 -10.65 4.83 3.80
C ASP A 175 -11.89 3.92 3.95
N LYS A 176 -12.15 3.05 2.96
CA LYS A 176 -13.27 2.09 2.98
C LYS A 176 -13.06 0.92 3.93
N PHE A 177 -11.81 0.54 4.19
CA PHE A 177 -11.46 -0.45 5.21
C PHE A 177 -11.75 0.08 6.63
N GLY A 178 -11.71 1.41 6.80
CA GLY A 178 -12.04 2.09 8.05
C GLY A 178 -10.82 2.44 8.89
N VAL A 179 -9.62 2.49 8.29
CA VAL A 179 -8.42 2.97 8.99
C VAL A 179 -8.60 4.45 9.32
N THR A 180 -8.38 4.80 10.58
CA THR A 180 -8.60 6.16 11.06
C THR A 180 -7.32 6.97 10.98
N GLU A 181 -7.29 8.03 10.19
CA GLU A 181 -6.12 8.91 10.00
C GLU A 181 -4.89 8.23 9.37
N PRO A 182 -5.03 7.58 8.20
CA PRO A 182 -3.88 7.04 7.50
C PRO A 182 -2.96 8.16 7.00
N THR A 183 -1.64 8.00 7.18
CA THR A 183 -0.65 8.83 6.50
C THR A 183 -0.25 8.12 5.21
N ILE A 184 -0.48 8.75 4.07
CA ILE A 184 -0.15 8.19 2.75
C ILE A 184 0.70 9.22 2.00
N GLN A 185 1.96 8.89 1.74
CA GLN A 185 2.92 9.79 1.12
C GLN A 185 3.66 9.09 -0.01
N LYS A 186 3.94 9.80 -1.10
CA LYS A 186 4.85 9.31 -2.15
C LYS A 186 6.28 9.43 -1.64
N GLN A 187 7.06 8.37 -1.78
CA GLN A 187 8.49 8.33 -1.43
C GLN A 187 9.29 8.11 -2.71
N GLY A 188 10.10 9.10 -3.09
CA GLY A 188 10.84 9.06 -4.36
C GLY A 188 9.91 8.99 -5.58
N THR A 189 10.30 8.21 -6.60
CA THR A 189 9.62 8.16 -7.90
C THR A 189 8.56 7.05 -8.02
N ARG A 190 8.77 5.90 -7.35
CA ARG A 190 7.91 4.70 -7.48
C ARG A 190 7.40 4.10 -6.16
N ARG A 191 7.76 4.66 -5.01
CA ARG A 191 7.34 4.11 -3.70
C ARG A 191 6.22 4.95 -3.08
N ILE A 192 5.37 4.28 -2.32
CA ILE A 192 4.27 4.87 -1.56
C ILE A 192 4.42 4.39 -0.12
N LEU A 193 4.65 5.34 0.77
CA LEU A 193 4.75 5.12 2.19
C LEU A 193 3.37 5.23 2.85
N LEU A 194 3.03 4.23 3.66
CA LEU A 194 1.77 4.12 4.39
C LEU A 194 2.04 3.98 5.88
N GLU A 195 1.37 4.80 6.67
CA GLU A 195 1.21 4.61 8.12
C GLU A 195 -0.27 4.40 8.41
N LEU A 196 -0.61 3.22 8.91
CA LEU A 196 -1.99 2.78 9.09
C LEU A 196 -2.22 2.50 10.58
N PRO A 197 -2.57 3.54 11.38
CA PRO A 197 -2.79 3.37 12.80
C PRO A 197 -4.07 2.59 13.09
N GLY A 198 -4.01 1.72 14.11
CA GLY A 198 -5.17 0.96 14.57
C GLY A 198 -5.63 -0.17 13.64
N VAL A 199 -4.79 -0.60 12.68
CA VAL A 199 -5.04 -1.82 11.90
C VAL A 199 -5.00 -3.03 12.83
N GLN A 200 -6.12 -3.75 12.94
CA GLN A 200 -6.24 -4.95 13.78
C GLN A 200 -5.93 -6.23 13.00
N ASP A 201 -6.37 -6.32 11.74
CA ASP A 201 -6.08 -7.45 10.85
C ASP A 201 -5.07 -7.05 9.78
N GLU A 202 -3.81 -7.34 10.07
CA GLU A 202 -2.68 -7.09 9.17
C GLU A 202 -2.76 -7.92 7.87
N ARG A 203 -3.35 -9.13 7.94
CA ARG A 203 -3.40 -10.03 6.79
C ARG A 203 -4.40 -9.52 5.76
N GLU A 204 -5.59 -9.11 6.22
CA GLU A 204 -6.59 -8.49 5.35
C GLU A 204 -6.08 -7.17 4.77
N MET A 205 -5.42 -6.34 5.59
CA MET A 205 -4.85 -5.08 5.14
C MET A 205 -3.77 -5.31 4.07
N ARG A 206 -2.88 -6.29 4.28
CA ARG A 206 -1.86 -6.68 3.30
C ARG A 206 -2.48 -7.08 1.96
N GLN A 207 -3.49 -7.96 2.02
CA GLN A 207 -4.19 -8.43 0.82
C GLN A 207 -4.84 -7.26 0.07
N LEU A 208 -5.54 -6.39 0.79
CA LEU A 208 -6.19 -5.20 0.25
C LEU A 208 -5.24 -4.21 -0.42
N LEU A 209 -4.02 -4.06 0.10
CA LEU A 209 -2.99 -3.21 -0.51
C LEU A 209 -2.39 -3.82 -1.78
N GLN A 210 -2.17 -5.14 -1.80
CA GLN A 210 -1.47 -5.82 -2.90
C GLN A 210 -2.36 -6.19 -4.08
N THR A 211 -3.67 -6.38 -3.88
CA THR A 211 -4.60 -6.75 -4.97
C THR A 211 -4.62 -5.70 -6.07
N THR A 212 -4.35 -6.07 -7.33
CA THR A 212 -4.39 -5.09 -8.45
C THR A 212 -5.83 -4.71 -8.76
N ALA A 213 -6.76 -5.64 -8.57
CA ALA A 213 -8.19 -5.48 -8.82
C ALA A 213 -8.57 -5.38 -10.29
N ARG A 214 -7.79 -6.01 -11.16
CA ARG A 214 -8.04 -6.01 -12.59
C ARG A 214 -9.21 -6.94 -12.88
N LEU A 215 -10.41 -6.36 -12.92
CA LEU A 215 -11.65 -7.04 -13.24
C LEU A 215 -11.83 -7.11 -14.75
N GLU A 216 -12.01 -8.32 -15.28
CA GLU A 216 -12.22 -8.60 -16.70
C GLU A 216 -13.41 -9.55 -16.88
N PHE A 217 -14.27 -9.23 -17.85
CA PHE A 217 -15.34 -10.11 -18.29
C PHE A 217 -14.93 -10.75 -19.61
N LYS A 218 -14.66 -12.06 -19.56
CA LYS A 218 -14.14 -12.83 -20.70
C LYS A 218 -15.13 -13.91 -21.09
N LEU A 219 -15.42 -14.03 -22.39
CA LEU A 219 -16.16 -15.19 -22.89
C LEU A 219 -15.28 -16.43 -22.78
N LEU A 220 -15.90 -17.57 -22.51
CA LEU A 220 -15.20 -18.83 -22.69
C LEU A 220 -14.95 -19.05 -24.19
N ARG A 221 -13.78 -19.61 -24.50
CA ARG A 221 -13.40 -19.97 -25.86
C ARG A 221 -13.61 -21.46 -26.02
N HIS A 222 -14.56 -21.79 -26.90
CA HIS A 222 -14.91 -23.17 -27.25
C HIS A 222 -14.37 -23.46 -28.65
N GLY A 223 -13.82 -24.65 -28.84
CA GLY A 223 -13.23 -25.07 -30.10
C GLY A 223 -12.32 -26.28 -29.95
N THR A 224 -12.39 -27.19 -30.91
CA THR A 224 -11.53 -28.39 -30.94
C THR A 224 -10.07 -28.04 -31.23
N ASP A 225 -9.78 -26.88 -31.81
CA ASP A 225 -8.44 -26.33 -32.06
C ASP A 225 -7.62 -26.19 -30.77
N VAL A 226 -8.26 -25.82 -29.65
CA VAL A 226 -7.60 -25.78 -28.33
C VAL A 226 -7.17 -27.17 -27.88
N LEU A 227 -8.02 -28.18 -28.09
CA LEU A 227 -7.72 -29.56 -27.72
C LEU A 227 -6.53 -30.09 -28.56
N TYR A 228 -6.47 -29.72 -29.84
CA TYR A 228 -5.30 -30.01 -30.67
C TYR A 228 -4.04 -29.27 -30.20
N ALA A 229 -4.16 -28.02 -29.75
CA ALA A 229 -3.05 -27.31 -29.12
C ALA A 229 -2.53 -28.04 -27.87
N PHE A 230 -3.44 -28.55 -27.03
CA PHE A 230 -3.06 -29.33 -25.84
C PHE A 230 -2.33 -30.63 -26.21
N LEU A 231 -2.77 -31.34 -27.24
CA LEU A 231 -2.05 -32.51 -27.79
C LEU A 231 -0.65 -32.16 -28.29
N ASN A 232 -0.50 -31.00 -28.94
CA ASN A 232 0.79 -30.55 -29.45
C ASN A 232 1.74 -30.17 -28.31
N ILE A 233 1.24 -29.48 -27.29
CA ILE A 233 1.99 -29.15 -26.07
C ILE A 233 2.47 -30.43 -25.37
N ASP A 234 1.57 -31.41 -25.22
CA ASP A 234 1.87 -32.69 -24.59
C ASP A 234 2.97 -33.46 -25.34
N ARG A 235 2.85 -33.55 -26.67
CA ARG A 235 3.86 -34.19 -27.52
C ARG A 235 5.21 -33.50 -27.46
N PHE A 236 5.21 -32.16 -27.45
CA PHE A 236 6.42 -31.36 -27.32
C PHE A 236 7.14 -31.65 -25.99
N LEU A 237 6.39 -31.62 -24.88
CA LEU A 237 6.94 -31.91 -23.56
C LEU A 237 7.37 -33.37 -23.38
N ALA A 238 6.75 -34.31 -24.11
CA ALA A 238 7.15 -35.72 -24.17
C ALA A 238 8.42 -35.97 -25.01
N GLY A 239 9.04 -34.93 -25.59
CA GLY A 239 10.24 -35.06 -26.43
C GLY A 239 9.99 -35.68 -27.80
N LYS A 240 8.72 -35.75 -28.24
CA LYS A 240 8.30 -36.40 -29.50
C LYS A 240 8.26 -35.43 -30.71
N GLY A 241 8.75 -34.19 -30.53
CA GLY A 241 8.79 -33.14 -31.56
C GLY A 241 7.43 -32.49 -31.84
N ALA A 242 7.43 -31.21 -32.21
CA ALA A 242 6.22 -30.51 -32.66
C ALA A 242 5.86 -30.95 -34.10
N PRO A 243 4.58 -31.22 -34.42
CA PRO A 243 4.18 -31.42 -35.81
C PRO A 243 4.40 -30.14 -36.64
N ALA A 244 4.71 -30.30 -37.93
CA ALA A 244 4.89 -29.19 -38.86
C ALA A 244 3.67 -28.26 -38.89
N ALA A 245 3.91 -26.95 -39.03
CA ALA A 245 2.96 -25.84 -38.90
C ALA A 245 1.73 -25.90 -39.83
N ASP A 246 1.68 -26.79 -40.82
CA ASP A 246 0.64 -26.84 -41.86
C ASP A 246 -0.66 -27.57 -41.48
N THR A 247 -0.84 -28.00 -40.23
CA THR A 247 -2.13 -28.59 -39.78
C THR A 247 -3.05 -27.60 -39.06
N ALA A 248 -2.65 -26.34 -38.91
CA ALA A 248 -3.45 -25.30 -38.25
C ALA A 248 -4.58 -24.71 -39.12
N HIS A 249 -4.68 -25.06 -40.40
CA HIS A 249 -5.75 -24.60 -41.30
C HIS A 249 -6.38 -25.73 -42.10
N SER A 250 -7.39 -26.38 -41.53
CA SER A 250 -8.52 -26.93 -42.29
C SER A 250 -9.73 -27.09 -41.39
N ALA A 251 -10.30 -25.95 -41.01
CA ALA A 251 -11.72 -25.83 -40.79
C ALA A 251 -12.27 -25.07 -42.00
N ASP A 252 -12.45 -25.76 -43.12
CA ASP A 252 -13.34 -25.26 -44.17
C ASP A 252 -14.23 -26.37 -44.71
N THR A 253 -15.47 -25.98 -44.92
CA THR A 253 -16.64 -26.85 -45.09
C THR A 253 -16.81 -27.16 -46.57
N ALA A 254 -17.25 -28.39 -46.89
CA ALA A 254 -17.81 -28.81 -48.17
C ALA A 254 -16.88 -28.78 -49.41
N ARG A 255 -16.42 -29.96 -49.83
CA ARG A 255 -16.30 -30.35 -51.26
C ARG A 255 -16.37 -31.86 -51.41
N THR A 256 -17.42 -32.30 -52.08
CA THR A 256 -17.56 -33.61 -52.72
C THR A 256 -16.50 -33.77 -53.80
N SER A 257 -15.69 -34.82 -53.71
CA SER A 257 -15.07 -35.46 -54.88
C SER A 257 -14.55 -36.84 -54.49
N ASP A 258 -15.07 -37.84 -55.18
CA ASP A 258 -14.62 -39.22 -55.21
C ASP A 258 -13.11 -39.37 -55.24
N THR A 259 -12.61 -40.33 -54.46
CA THR A 259 -11.50 -41.19 -54.90
C THR A 259 -11.55 -42.51 -54.14
N THR A 260 -12.02 -43.53 -54.84
CA THR A 260 -11.73 -44.94 -54.57
C THR A 260 -10.23 -45.17 -54.50
N ALA A 261 -9.68 -45.49 -53.33
CA ALA A 261 -8.63 -46.49 -53.13
C ALA A 261 -8.15 -46.53 -51.66
N ARG A 262 -8.00 -47.77 -51.16
CA ARG A 262 -7.35 -48.17 -49.89
C ARG A 262 -8.15 -47.93 -48.60
N ALA A 263 -9.19 -48.75 -48.46
CA ALA A 263 -9.50 -49.35 -47.17
C ALA A 263 -8.28 -50.18 -46.68
N ALA A 264 -7.46 -49.60 -45.81
CA ALA A 264 -6.60 -50.36 -44.93
C ALA A 264 -7.44 -50.78 -43.72
N LYS A 265 -7.82 -52.06 -43.72
CA LYS A 265 -8.12 -52.81 -42.50
C LYS A 265 -6.86 -52.78 -41.62
N ASP A 266 -6.88 -51.97 -40.57
CA ASP A 266 -6.17 -52.27 -39.32
C ASP A 266 -7.16 -52.17 -38.17
N THR A 267 -7.94 -53.24 -38.06
CA THR A 267 -8.61 -53.66 -36.83
C THR A 267 -7.55 -53.96 -35.76
N ALA A 268 -7.80 -53.45 -34.55
CA ALA A 268 -7.07 -53.64 -33.29
C ALA A 268 -5.87 -52.71 -33.03
N SER A 269 -6.17 -51.46 -32.63
CA SER A 269 -5.33 -50.80 -31.63
C SER A 269 -5.36 -51.68 -30.37
N LYS A 270 -4.28 -52.44 -30.13
CA LYS A 270 -4.06 -53.05 -28.83
C LYS A 270 -4.03 -51.91 -27.83
N ASP A 271 -4.99 -51.88 -26.90
CA ASP A 271 -4.95 -50.94 -25.78
C ASP A 271 -3.53 -50.95 -25.20
N PRO A 272 -2.76 -49.84 -25.31
CA PRO A 272 -1.38 -49.79 -24.88
C PRO A 272 -1.24 -49.95 -23.36
N TYR A 273 -2.36 -49.98 -22.63
CA TYR A 273 -2.47 -50.19 -21.20
C TYR A 273 -3.04 -51.57 -20.83
N ALA A 274 -3.33 -52.44 -21.81
CA ALA A 274 -3.87 -53.78 -21.56
C ALA A 274 -2.92 -54.64 -20.71
N GLY A 275 -3.43 -55.21 -19.62
CA GLY A 275 -2.70 -56.13 -18.74
C GLY A 275 -1.85 -55.48 -17.64
N LEU A 276 -1.81 -54.15 -17.54
CA LEU A 276 -1.18 -53.42 -16.43
C LEU A 276 -2.16 -53.21 -15.26
N SER A 277 -1.65 -53.11 -14.03
CA SER A 277 -2.43 -52.63 -12.88
C SER A 277 -2.77 -51.14 -13.02
N ASP A 278 -3.80 -50.66 -12.31
CA ASP A 278 -4.25 -49.26 -12.43
C ASP A 278 -3.14 -48.25 -12.07
N GLU A 279 -2.26 -48.57 -11.11
CA GLU A 279 -1.08 -47.77 -10.78
C GLU A 279 -0.06 -47.73 -11.92
N GLU A 280 0.22 -48.87 -12.55
CA GLU A 280 1.17 -48.97 -13.67
C GLU A 280 0.63 -48.27 -14.92
N LYS A 281 -0.68 -48.34 -15.18
CA LYS A 281 -1.34 -47.58 -16.24
C LYS A 281 -1.18 -46.08 -16.02
N ALA A 282 -1.49 -45.60 -14.81
CA ALA A 282 -1.36 -44.19 -14.46
C ALA A 282 0.10 -43.70 -14.54
N ALA A 283 1.06 -44.51 -14.11
CA ALA A 283 2.50 -44.18 -14.21
C ALA A 283 2.98 -44.13 -15.66
N LYS A 284 2.57 -45.09 -16.49
CA LYS A 284 2.90 -45.12 -17.92
C LYS A 284 2.27 -43.93 -18.66
N PHE A 285 1.01 -43.61 -18.36
CA PHE A 285 0.31 -42.46 -18.92
C PHE A 285 1.00 -41.13 -18.57
N ARG A 286 1.36 -40.90 -17.29
CA ARG A 286 2.10 -39.70 -16.87
C ARG A 286 3.42 -39.51 -17.61
N ARG A 287 4.12 -40.60 -17.94
CA ARG A 287 5.38 -40.57 -18.69
C ARG A 287 5.16 -40.27 -20.17
N GLU A 288 4.08 -40.78 -20.76
CA GLU A 288 3.77 -40.62 -22.18
C GLU A 288 3.05 -39.31 -22.50
N HIS A 289 2.34 -38.76 -21.50
CA HIS A 289 1.47 -37.58 -21.56
C HIS A 289 1.74 -36.62 -20.37
N PRO A 290 2.91 -35.95 -20.35
CA PRO A 290 3.32 -35.11 -19.22
C PRO A 290 2.45 -33.85 -19.03
N PHE A 291 1.70 -33.41 -20.04
CA PHE A 291 0.79 -32.28 -19.93
C PHE A 291 -0.65 -32.74 -19.66
N LEU A 292 -1.16 -33.68 -20.46
CA LEU A 292 -2.55 -34.13 -20.33
C LEU A 292 -2.82 -34.90 -19.04
N SER A 293 -1.79 -35.50 -18.43
CA SER A 293 -1.94 -36.16 -17.12
C SER A 293 -2.17 -35.21 -15.95
N LEU A 294 -2.03 -33.90 -16.14
CA LEU A 294 -2.20 -32.90 -15.10
C LEU A 294 -3.65 -32.44 -14.91
N PHE A 295 -4.55 -32.79 -15.82
CA PHE A 295 -5.95 -32.38 -15.76
C PHE A 295 -6.88 -33.40 -16.44
N ALA A 296 -8.14 -33.40 -16.02
CA ALA A 296 -9.19 -34.22 -16.62
C ALA A 296 -10.16 -33.33 -17.40
N GLY A 297 -10.55 -33.77 -18.60
CA GLY A 297 -11.55 -33.10 -19.43
C GLY A 297 -12.97 -33.45 -19.02
N GLN A 298 -13.86 -32.45 -19.03
CA GLN A 298 -15.29 -32.59 -18.88
C GLN A 298 -15.98 -31.89 -20.05
N VAL A 299 -16.85 -32.60 -20.76
CA VAL A 299 -17.63 -32.06 -21.89
C VAL A 299 -19.10 -31.98 -21.52
N LEU A 300 -19.75 -30.87 -21.87
CA LEU A 300 -21.19 -30.73 -21.76
C LEU A 300 -21.87 -31.45 -22.94
N ILE A 301 -22.62 -32.52 -22.65
CA ILE A 301 -23.45 -33.21 -23.64
C ILE A 301 -24.89 -33.17 -23.14
N GLY A 302 -25.74 -32.39 -23.84
CA GLY A 302 -27.07 -32.05 -23.34
C GLY A 302 -26.98 -31.19 -22.09
N GLU A 303 -27.55 -31.64 -20.97
CA GLU A 303 -27.53 -30.93 -19.68
C GLU A 303 -26.57 -31.55 -18.64
N ARG A 304 -25.71 -32.49 -19.05
CA ARG A 304 -24.80 -33.21 -18.13
C ARG A 304 -23.36 -33.15 -18.59
N TYR A 305 -22.47 -32.97 -17.62
CA TYR A 305 -21.04 -33.10 -17.84
C TYR A 305 -20.61 -34.55 -17.79
N GLN A 306 -19.85 -34.95 -18.80
CA GLN A 306 -19.27 -36.29 -18.91
C GLN A 306 -17.75 -36.19 -19.02
N PRO A 307 -16.99 -37.05 -18.31
CA PRO A 307 -15.55 -37.13 -18.49
C PRO A 307 -15.21 -37.49 -19.93
N PHE A 308 -14.16 -36.88 -20.47
CA PHE A 308 -13.57 -37.29 -21.75
C PHE A 308 -12.05 -37.27 -21.68
N ASP A 309 -11.43 -38.17 -22.44
CA ASP A 309 -9.97 -38.22 -22.58
C ASP A 309 -9.55 -37.59 -23.92
N ILE A 310 -8.63 -36.63 -23.84
CA ILE A 310 -8.04 -35.94 -25.00
C ILE A 310 -7.10 -36.90 -25.75
N ALA A 311 -6.43 -37.81 -25.05
CA ALA A 311 -5.46 -38.74 -25.62
C ALA A 311 -6.12 -39.84 -26.48
N GLU A 312 -7.37 -40.21 -26.20
CA GLU A 312 -8.07 -41.33 -26.86
C GLU A 312 -8.74 -40.97 -28.20
N SER A 313 -8.32 -39.88 -28.86
CA SER A 313 -8.81 -39.50 -30.20
C SER A 313 -10.33 -39.27 -30.26
N VAL A 314 -10.95 -38.82 -29.16
CA VAL A 314 -12.40 -38.52 -29.10
C VAL A 314 -12.74 -37.19 -29.76
N ILE A 315 -11.75 -36.32 -29.97
CA ILE A 315 -11.89 -34.96 -30.51
C ILE A 315 -12.75 -34.89 -31.79
N PRO A 316 -12.56 -35.74 -32.83
CA PRO A 316 -13.34 -35.67 -34.06
C PRO A 316 -14.84 -36.00 -33.89
N LYS A 317 -15.24 -36.56 -32.75
CA LYS A 317 -16.63 -36.92 -32.44
C LYS A 317 -17.35 -35.85 -31.63
N LEU A 318 -16.65 -34.81 -31.19
CA LEU A 318 -17.22 -33.74 -30.39
C LEU A 318 -17.91 -32.71 -31.31
N PRO A 319 -19.08 -32.18 -30.92
CA PRO A 319 -19.67 -31.02 -31.59
C PRO A 319 -18.66 -29.87 -31.65
N ALA A 320 -18.66 -29.12 -32.75
CA ALA A 320 -17.74 -28.00 -32.96
C ALA A 320 -17.91 -26.89 -31.90
N ASP A 321 -19.11 -26.78 -31.31
CA ASP A 321 -19.52 -25.82 -30.29
C ASP A 321 -19.60 -26.42 -28.88
N ALA A 322 -19.09 -27.64 -28.67
CA ALA A 322 -19.17 -28.28 -27.36
C ALA A 322 -18.42 -27.47 -26.29
N GLU A 323 -19.11 -27.26 -25.16
CA GLU A 323 -18.50 -26.62 -24.00
C GLU A 323 -17.63 -27.63 -23.24
N PHE A 324 -16.35 -27.31 -23.10
CA PHE A 324 -15.40 -28.06 -22.28
C PHE A 324 -14.97 -27.24 -21.08
N TYR A 325 -14.81 -27.91 -19.94
CA TYR A 325 -14.02 -27.40 -18.84
C TYR A 325 -13.09 -28.50 -18.35
N PHE A 326 -12.00 -28.10 -17.69
CA PHE A 326 -10.99 -29.04 -17.22
C PHE A 326 -10.87 -28.95 -15.71
N LEU A 327 -10.49 -30.05 -15.08
CA LEU A 327 -10.30 -30.16 -13.64
C LEU A 327 -8.87 -30.60 -13.35
N THR A 328 -8.19 -29.90 -12.45
CA THR A 328 -6.83 -30.24 -12.01
C THR A 328 -6.77 -30.20 -10.49
N ASN A 329 -5.85 -30.94 -9.86
CA ASN A 329 -5.60 -30.81 -8.43
C ASN A 329 -4.66 -29.63 -8.12
N GLU A 330 -4.42 -29.33 -6.85
CA GLU A 330 -3.57 -28.20 -6.45
C GLU A 330 -2.14 -28.28 -7.01
N ASP A 331 -1.51 -29.45 -6.98
CA ASP A 331 -0.18 -29.66 -7.54
C ASP A 331 -0.17 -29.54 -9.09
N GLY A 332 -1.18 -30.09 -9.74
CA GLY A 332 -1.39 -29.99 -11.18
C GLY A 332 -1.60 -28.53 -11.63
N LYS A 333 -2.38 -27.73 -10.88
CA LYS A 333 -2.52 -26.28 -11.12
C LYS A 333 -1.16 -25.58 -11.14
N ARG A 334 -0.31 -25.82 -10.12
CA ARG A 334 1.04 -25.21 -10.05
C ARG A 334 1.93 -25.64 -11.21
N GLN A 335 1.91 -26.93 -11.57
CA GLN A 335 2.69 -27.45 -12.69
C GLN A 335 2.21 -26.90 -14.03
N LEU A 336 0.90 -26.85 -14.27
CA LEU A 336 0.30 -26.27 -15.46
C LEU A 336 0.64 -24.79 -15.58
N GLN A 337 0.52 -24.01 -14.50
CA GLN A 337 0.92 -22.60 -14.50
C GLN A 337 2.39 -22.42 -14.89
N ALA A 338 3.30 -23.25 -14.38
CA ALA A 338 4.72 -23.20 -14.74
C ALA A 338 4.98 -23.58 -16.21
N ILE A 339 4.24 -24.55 -16.75
CA ILE A 339 4.33 -24.96 -18.16
C ILE A 339 3.79 -23.86 -19.08
N LEU A 340 2.60 -23.34 -18.78
CA LEU A 340 1.90 -22.31 -19.57
C LEU A 340 2.55 -20.93 -19.48
N ALA A 341 3.44 -20.71 -18.51
CA ALA A 341 4.27 -19.51 -18.44
C ALA A 341 5.39 -19.48 -19.49
N ARG A 342 5.77 -20.62 -20.07
CA ARG A 342 6.89 -20.68 -21.04
C ARG A 342 6.49 -20.05 -22.38
N PRO A 343 7.31 -19.15 -22.96
CA PRO A 343 6.99 -18.48 -24.23
C PRO A 343 6.71 -19.44 -25.40
N GLU A 344 7.50 -20.51 -25.50
CA GLU A 344 7.34 -21.56 -26.50
C GLU A 344 5.98 -22.28 -26.43
N ILE A 345 5.45 -22.48 -25.22
CA ILE A 345 4.14 -23.11 -25.00
C ILE A 345 3.01 -22.11 -25.28
N ARG A 346 3.17 -20.85 -24.87
CA ARG A 346 2.18 -19.79 -25.15
C ARG A 346 1.93 -19.60 -26.65
N ARG A 347 2.97 -19.73 -27.47
CA ARG A 347 2.89 -19.65 -28.94
C ARG A 347 2.18 -20.84 -29.59
N MET A 348 2.09 -21.99 -28.89
CA MET A 348 1.34 -23.16 -29.39
C MET A 348 -0.16 -23.05 -29.14
N LEU A 349 -0.58 -22.19 -28.22
CA LEU A 349 -1.98 -21.89 -28.00
C LEU A 349 -2.50 -20.94 -29.10
N PRO A 350 -3.79 -21.06 -29.48
CA PRO A 350 -4.39 -20.13 -30.42
C PRO A 350 -4.26 -18.67 -29.96
N ALA A 351 -4.13 -17.73 -30.92
CA ALA A 351 -3.79 -16.34 -30.65
C ALA A 351 -4.86 -15.58 -29.84
N ASP A 352 -6.11 -16.02 -29.89
CA ASP A 352 -7.25 -15.48 -29.15
C ASP A 352 -7.59 -16.31 -27.90
N ALA A 353 -6.79 -17.32 -27.54
CA ALA A 353 -7.01 -18.18 -26.38
C ALA A 353 -6.15 -17.78 -25.17
N GLU A 354 -6.75 -17.82 -23.99
CA GLU A 354 -6.05 -17.68 -22.70
C GLU A 354 -6.53 -18.76 -21.74
N ILE A 355 -5.60 -19.33 -20.97
CA ILE A 355 -5.93 -20.33 -19.96
C ILE A 355 -5.92 -19.66 -18.60
N ALA A 356 -7.04 -19.77 -17.90
CA ALA A 356 -7.19 -19.23 -16.55
C ALA A 356 -7.72 -20.32 -15.62
N PHE A 357 -7.29 -20.27 -14.37
CA PHE A 357 -7.71 -21.21 -13.35
C PHE A 357 -8.75 -20.57 -12.43
N SER A 358 -9.62 -21.38 -11.85
CA SER A 358 -10.47 -20.91 -10.78
C SER A 358 -9.61 -20.41 -9.61
N ALA A 359 -10.02 -19.28 -9.05
CA ALA A 359 -9.42 -18.74 -7.83
C ALA A 359 -9.61 -19.73 -6.65
N LYS A 360 -10.67 -20.54 -6.71
CA LYS A 360 -11.10 -21.43 -5.63
C LYS A 360 -11.29 -22.85 -6.09
N PRO A 361 -11.17 -23.83 -5.18
CA PRO A 361 -11.49 -25.20 -5.50
C PRO A 361 -12.99 -25.34 -5.83
N GLU A 362 -13.29 -26.32 -6.68
CA GLU A 362 -14.64 -26.69 -7.06
C GLU A 362 -15.47 -27.15 -5.85
N ARG A 363 -16.78 -26.94 -5.96
CA ARG A 363 -17.74 -27.24 -4.89
C ARG A 363 -17.63 -28.71 -4.47
N GLY A 364 -17.50 -28.93 -3.17
CA GLY A 364 -17.35 -30.28 -2.59
C GLY A 364 -15.90 -30.77 -2.43
N SER A 365 -14.92 -30.04 -2.97
CA SER A 365 -13.49 -30.33 -2.82
C SER A 365 -12.78 -29.42 -1.81
N GLU A 366 -13.47 -28.39 -1.29
CA GLU A 366 -12.92 -27.35 -0.40
C GLU A 366 -12.22 -27.91 0.87
N ASN A 367 -12.84 -28.92 1.49
CA ASN A 367 -12.33 -29.60 2.69
C ASN A 367 -11.64 -30.94 2.39
N SER A 368 -11.50 -31.29 1.11
CA SER A 368 -10.79 -32.50 0.70
C SER A 368 -9.28 -32.24 0.77
N PRO A 369 -8.46 -33.22 1.20
CA PRO A 369 -7.01 -33.12 1.05
C PRO A 369 -6.58 -33.04 -0.42
N ASN A 370 -7.45 -33.43 -1.38
CA ASN A 370 -7.19 -33.35 -2.81
C ASN A 370 -8.08 -32.28 -3.47
N ARG A 371 -7.81 -31.01 -3.16
CA ARG A 371 -8.53 -29.84 -3.71
C ARG A 371 -8.44 -29.82 -5.22
N THR A 372 -9.59 -29.66 -5.88
CA THR A 372 -9.71 -29.65 -7.34
C THR A 372 -10.06 -28.25 -7.82
N TYR A 373 -9.37 -27.74 -8.83
CA TYR A 373 -9.56 -26.44 -9.44
C TYR A 373 -10.05 -26.59 -10.88
N ALA A 374 -10.92 -25.70 -11.31
CA ALA A 374 -11.33 -25.63 -12.70
C ALA A 374 -10.30 -24.87 -13.54
N MET A 375 -9.98 -25.40 -14.70
CA MET A 375 -9.19 -24.74 -15.74
C MET A 375 -10.12 -24.39 -16.90
N TYR A 376 -10.21 -23.10 -17.17
CA TYR A 376 -11.03 -22.50 -18.20
C TYR A 376 -10.16 -22.07 -19.38
N VAL A 377 -10.72 -22.21 -20.57
CA VAL A 377 -10.17 -21.60 -21.78
C VAL A 377 -11.04 -20.39 -22.08
N LEU A 378 -10.43 -19.22 -22.02
CA LEU A 378 -11.08 -17.93 -22.19
C LEU A 378 -10.65 -17.32 -23.52
N LYS A 379 -11.47 -16.41 -24.04
CA LYS A 379 -10.99 -15.45 -25.02
C LYS A 379 -9.95 -14.54 -24.35
N ARG A 380 -8.87 -14.30 -25.06
CA ARG A 380 -7.73 -13.50 -24.57
C ARG A 380 -8.12 -12.04 -24.31
N ASP A 381 -8.91 -11.46 -25.21
CA ASP A 381 -9.39 -10.09 -25.06
C ASP A 381 -10.68 -10.05 -24.23
N PRO A 382 -10.75 -9.18 -23.20
CA PRO A 382 -11.96 -9.00 -22.42
C PRO A 382 -13.03 -8.24 -23.20
N GLU A 383 -14.28 -8.66 -23.05
CA GLU A 383 -15.44 -7.97 -23.65
C GLU A 383 -15.77 -6.67 -22.89
N LEU A 384 -15.49 -6.68 -21.59
CA LEU A 384 -15.71 -5.57 -20.66
C LEU A 384 -14.67 -5.63 -19.52
N THR A 385 -14.31 -4.47 -18.98
CA THR A 385 -13.34 -4.32 -17.89
C THR A 385 -13.98 -3.62 -16.68
N GLY A 386 -13.27 -3.58 -15.56
CA GLY A 386 -13.76 -2.99 -14.31
C GLY A 386 -13.91 -1.46 -14.30
N ASP A 387 -13.45 -0.76 -15.34
CA ASP A 387 -13.55 0.69 -15.50
C ASP A 387 -15.00 1.21 -15.54
N VAL A 388 -15.95 0.36 -15.94
CA VAL A 388 -17.37 0.73 -15.97
C VAL A 388 -18.07 0.55 -14.62
N VAL A 389 -17.39 -0.02 -13.62
CA VAL A 389 -17.97 -0.28 -12.29
C VAL A 389 -18.02 1.00 -11.49
N THR A 390 -19.22 1.37 -11.06
CA THR A 390 -19.46 2.58 -10.25
C THR A 390 -19.66 2.25 -8.78
N ASP A 391 -20.22 1.07 -8.50
CA ASP A 391 -20.53 0.68 -7.14
C ASP A 391 -20.51 -0.84 -6.98
N ALA A 392 -20.24 -1.29 -5.74
CA ALA A 392 -20.28 -2.69 -5.36
C ALA A 392 -20.73 -2.84 -3.89
N TYR A 393 -21.45 -3.92 -3.61
CA TYR A 393 -21.98 -4.25 -2.27
C TYR A 393 -21.85 -5.74 -1.98
N ALA A 394 -21.19 -6.07 -0.87
CA ALA A 394 -21.22 -7.41 -0.29
C ALA A 394 -22.61 -7.67 0.29
N THR A 395 -23.23 -8.78 -0.11
CA THR A 395 -24.56 -9.19 0.34
C THR A 395 -24.64 -10.72 0.36
N PHE A 396 -25.79 -11.27 0.71
CA PHE A 396 -26.05 -12.70 0.63
C PHE A 396 -27.03 -13.00 -0.48
N ASP A 397 -26.78 -14.09 -1.20
CA ASP A 397 -27.75 -14.69 -2.09
C ASP A 397 -28.93 -15.22 -1.25
N GLN A 398 -30.15 -14.77 -1.56
CA GLN A 398 -31.34 -15.08 -0.76
C GLN A 398 -31.76 -16.55 -0.81
N MET A 399 -31.37 -17.29 -1.85
CA MET A 399 -31.74 -18.69 -2.03
C MET A 399 -30.72 -19.63 -1.40
N THR A 400 -29.43 -19.32 -1.54
CA THR A 400 -28.34 -20.19 -1.10
C THR A 400 -27.73 -19.77 0.24
N ASN A 401 -28.09 -18.57 0.74
CA ASN A 401 -27.51 -17.93 1.92
C ASN A 401 -25.98 -17.84 1.87
N ARG A 402 -25.42 -17.69 0.66
CA ARG A 402 -23.97 -17.58 0.45
C ARG A 402 -23.57 -16.12 0.21
N PRO A 403 -22.38 -15.70 0.66
CA PRO A 403 -21.89 -14.36 0.37
C PRO A 403 -21.66 -14.16 -1.13
N MET A 404 -22.09 -13.01 -1.63
CA MET A 404 -21.92 -12.56 -3.01
C MET A 404 -21.62 -11.06 -3.06
N VAL A 405 -21.10 -10.60 -4.19
CA VAL A 405 -20.91 -9.16 -4.42
C VAL A 405 -21.82 -8.70 -5.55
N LEU A 406 -22.75 -7.82 -5.24
CA LEU A 406 -23.59 -7.14 -6.22
C LEU A 406 -22.84 -5.90 -6.73
N MET A 407 -22.75 -5.76 -8.04
CA MET A 407 -22.00 -4.73 -8.74
C MET A 407 -22.92 -3.92 -9.65
N TYR A 408 -22.67 -2.62 -9.72
CA TYR A 408 -23.39 -1.66 -10.54
C TYR A 408 -22.46 -0.96 -11.51
N MET A 409 -22.90 -0.87 -12.76
CA MET A 409 -22.16 -0.24 -13.85
C MET A 409 -22.71 1.16 -14.16
N ASN A 410 -21.88 2.01 -14.77
CA ASN A 410 -22.33 3.26 -15.37
C ASN A 410 -23.22 2.98 -16.62
N THR A 411 -23.81 4.05 -17.18
CA THR A 411 -24.70 3.95 -18.35
C THR A 411 -24.04 3.28 -19.56
N GLU A 412 -22.80 3.66 -19.87
CA GLU A 412 -22.06 3.08 -21.00
C GLU A 412 -21.79 1.57 -20.80
N GLY A 413 -21.35 1.21 -19.61
CA GLY A 413 -21.13 -0.18 -19.21
C GLY A 413 -22.40 -1.01 -19.26
N ALA A 414 -23.53 -0.47 -18.77
CA ALA A 414 -24.82 -1.12 -18.84
C ALA A 414 -25.26 -1.42 -20.28
N GLU A 415 -25.07 -0.46 -21.20
CA GLU A 415 -25.38 -0.66 -22.62
C GLU A 415 -24.48 -1.70 -23.29
N ARG A 416 -23.17 -1.62 -23.05
CA ARG A 416 -22.20 -2.61 -23.56
C ARG A 416 -22.50 -4.00 -23.01
N TRP A 417 -22.75 -4.10 -21.71
CA TRP A 417 -23.10 -5.35 -21.04
C TRP A 417 -24.41 -5.94 -21.56
N ALA A 418 -25.41 -5.11 -21.84
CA ALA A 418 -26.66 -5.55 -22.47
C ALA A 418 -26.44 -6.13 -23.88
N LYS A 419 -25.54 -5.55 -24.67
CA LYS A 419 -25.16 -6.09 -25.99
C LYS A 419 -24.41 -7.41 -25.85
N ILE A 420 -23.42 -7.48 -24.96
CA ILE A 420 -22.61 -8.70 -24.71
C ILE A 420 -23.50 -9.85 -24.24
N THR A 421 -24.30 -9.63 -23.19
CA THR A 421 -25.18 -10.67 -22.63
C THR A 421 -26.29 -11.06 -23.61
N GLY A 422 -26.86 -10.10 -24.34
CA GLY A 422 -27.88 -10.37 -25.36
C GLY A 422 -27.39 -11.25 -26.51
N ALA A 423 -26.12 -11.12 -26.92
CA ALA A 423 -25.52 -11.91 -27.99
C ALA A 423 -25.02 -13.29 -27.52
N ASN A 424 -24.92 -13.52 -26.22
CA ASN A 424 -24.30 -14.71 -25.64
C ASN A 424 -25.23 -15.48 -24.69
N ILE A 425 -26.55 -15.41 -24.90
CA ILE A 425 -27.53 -16.20 -24.14
C ILE A 425 -27.22 -17.70 -24.30
N GLY A 426 -27.20 -18.42 -23.18
CA GLY A 426 -26.84 -19.84 -23.10
C GLY A 426 -25.33 -20.09 -22.98
N LYS A 427 -24.47 -19.09 -23.19
CA LYS A 427 -23.01 -19.22 -23.06
C LYS A 427 -22.52 -18.72 -21.70
N ARG A 428 -21.29 -19.08 -21.35
CA ARG A 428 -20.64 -18.64 -20.11
C ARG A 428 -19.80 -17.39 -20.32
N ILE A 429 -19.88 -16.47 -19.36
CA ILE A 429 -18.96 -15.34 -19.24
C ILE A 429 -18.18 -15.52 -17.93
N ALA A 430 -16.87 -15.65 -18.03
CA ALA A 430 -15.97 -15.67 -16.90
C ALA A 430 -15.77 -14.26 -16.34
N ILE A 431 -15.91 -14.15 -15.03
CA ILE A 431 -15.53 -12.98 -14.24
C ILE A 431 -14.14 -13.27 -13.68
N VAL A 432 -13.14 -12.59 -14.25
CA VAL A 432 -11.73 -12.78 -13.96
C VAL A 432 -11.24 -11.62 -13.13
N LEU A 433 -10.51 -11.90 -12.06
CA LEU A 433 -9.86 -10.91 -11.22
C LEU A 433 -8.39 -11.28 -11.10
N ASP A 434 -7.50 -10.37 -11.50
CA ASP A 434 -6.04 -10.57 -11.45
C ASP A 434 -5.56 -11.87 -12.13
N GLY A 435 -6.27 -12.30 -13.19
CA GLY A 435 -5.96 -13.49 -13.98
C GLY A 435 -6.59 -14.81 -13.47
N GLU A 436 -7.28 -14.79 -12.33
CA GLU A 436 -8.00 -15.95 -11.81
C GLU A 436 -9.53 -15.82 -11.99
N VAL A 437 -10.18 -16.92 -12.34
CA VAL A 437 -11.63 -16.99 -12.56
C VAL A 437 -12.34 -17.12 -11.21
N TYR A 438 -13.11 -16.11 -10.82
CA TYR A 438 -13.92 -16.17 -9.59
C TYR A 438 -15.25 -16.88 -9.84
N SER A 439 -15.87 -16.60 -10.98
CA SER A 439 -17.10 -17.28 -11.40
C SER A 439 -17.21 -17.30 -12.92
N ALA A 440 -17.88 -18.32 -13.46
CA ALA A 440 -18.17 -18.45 -14.89
C ALA A 440 -19.65 -18.81 -15.11
N PRO A 441 -20.59 -17.91 -14.74
CA PRO A 441 -22.02 -18.17 -14.86
C PRO A 441 -22.48 -18.25 -16.32
N VAL A 442 -23.54 -19.01 -16.54
CA VAL A 442 -24.27 -19.07 -17.81
C VAL A 442 -25.19 -17.85 -17.93
N VAL A 443 -25.13 -17.16 -19.07
CA VAL A 443 -26.02 -16.04 -19.37
C VAL A 443 -27.43 -16.57 -19.67
N ARG A 444 -28.37 -16.36 -18.75
CA ARG A 444 -29.75 -16.85 -18.90
C ARG A 444 -30.65 -15.91 -19.69
N SER A 445 -30.39 -14.61 -19.59
CA SER A 445 -31.16 -13.56 -20.24
C SER A 445 -30.30 -12.32 -20.48
N LYS A 446 -30.73 -11.46 -21.40
CA LYS A 446 -30.11 -10.15 -21.63
C LYS A 446 -30.22 -9.28 -20.36
N ILE A 447 -29.11 -8.70 -19.92
CA ILE A 447 -29.04 -7.84 -18.73
C ILE A 447 -29.01 -6.38 -19.16
N THR A 448 -30.12 -5.65 -19.00
CA THR A 448 -30.23 -4.23 -19.42
C THR A 448 -30.01 -3.22 -18.32
N GLY A 449 -30.07 -3.64 -17.05
CA GLY A 449 -30.03 -2.73 -15.89
C GLY A 449 -28.63 -2.38 -15.36
N GLY A 450 -27.55 -2.88 -15.98
CA GLY A 450 -26.18 -2.61 -15.53
C GLY A 450 -25.82 -3.21 -14.17
N SER A 451 -26.68 -4.05 -13.58
CA SER A 451 -26.44 -4.76 -12.33
C SER A 451 -26.00 -6.19 -12.58
N SER A 452 -24.97 -6.68 -11.89
CA SER A 452 -24.52 -8.07 -11.98
C SER A 452 -23.97 -8.56 -10.64
N GLN A 453 -23.99 -9.87 -10.42
CA GLN A 453 -23.52 -10.48 -9.17
C GLN A 453 -22.29 -11.35 -9.41
N ILE A 454 -21.34 -11.29 -8.48
CA ILE A 454 -20.17 -12.16 -8.41
C ILE A 454 -20.39 -13.12 -7.25
N GLU A 455 -20.48 -14.40 -7.58
CA GLU A 455 -20.69 -15.48 -6.61
C GLU A 455 -19.36 -16.21 -6.30
N GLY A 456 -19.43 -17.11 -5.32
CA GLY A 456 -18.32 -18.01 -4.99
C GLY A 456 -17.42 -17.52 -3.86
N MET A 457 -17.83 -16.50 -3.10
CA MET A 457 -17.09 -16.02 -1.93
C MET A 457 -17.12 -17.06 -0.79
N ALA A 458 -15.99 -17.28 -0.13
CA ALA A 458 -15.86 -18.29 0.92
C ALA A 458 -16.56 -17.84 2.21
N ASN A 459 -16.47 -16.55 2.51
CA ASN A 459 -17.05 -15.92 3.68
C ASN A 459 -17.41 -14.44 3.39
N VAL A 460 -17.94 -13.77 4.40
CA VAL A 460 -18.41 -12.37 4.28
C VAL A 460 -17.22 -11.42 4.19
N GLU A 461 -16.14 -11.73 4.88
CA GLU A 461 -14.90 -10.97 4.92
C GLU A 461 -14.30 -10.83 3.53
N GLU A 462 -14.26 -11.93 2.78
CA GLU A 462 -13.80 -11.94 1.40
C GLU A 462 -14.72 -11.13 0.47
N ALA A 463 -16.04 -11.26 0.63
CA ALA A 463 -16.99 -10.46 -0.14
C ALA A 463 -16.82 -8.96 0.15
N LYS A 464 -16.57 -8.60 1.42
CA LYS A 464 -16.30 -7.22 1.86
C LYS A 464 -14.96 -6.71 1.30
N LEU A 465 -13.93 -7.54 1.26
CA LEU A 465 -12.65 -7.19 0.66
C LEU A 465 -12.82 -6.89 -0.84
N LEU A 466 -13.48 -7.80 -1.57
CA LEU A 466 -13.74 -7.61 -3.00
C LEU A 466 -14.59 -6.37 -3.25
N GLN A 467 -15.60 -6.10 -2.41
CA GLN A 467 -16.38 -4.87 -2.46
C GLN A 467 -15.49 -3.62 -2.37
N ILE A 468 -14.59 -3.56 -1.39
CA ILE A 468 -13.69 -2.41 -1.20
C ILE A 468 -12.82 -2.21 -2.44
N VAL A 469 -12.26 -3.32 -2.93
CA VAL A 469 -11.36 -3.37 -4.06
C VAL A 469 -12.06 -2.90 -5.36
N LEU A 470 -13.27 -3.39 -5.64
CA LEU A 470 -14.06 -2.97 -6.82
C LEU A 470 -14.51 -1.50 -6.74
N LYS A 471 -14.89 -1.01 -5.54
CA LYS A 471 -15.30 0.40 -5.37
C LYS A 471 -14.14 1.38 -5.47
N ALA A 472 -12.92 0.96 -5.15
CA ALA A 472 -11.74 1.81 -5.24
C ALA A 472 -11.11 1.82 -6.64
N GLY A 473 -11.43 0.81 -7.46
CA GLY A 473 -10.88 0.65 -8.81
C GLY A 473 -9.56 -0.12 -8.86
N ALA A 474 -9.11 -0.34 -10.09
CA ALA A 474 -7.90 -1.10 -10.40
C ALA A 474 -6.64 -0.24 -10.35
N LEU A 475 -5.54 -0.87 -9.93
CA LEU A 475 -4.21 -0.31 -10.06
C LEU A 475 -3.75 -0.43 -11.52
N LYS A 476 -3.10 0.62 -12.06
CA LYS A 476 -2.50 0.62 -13.41
C LYS A 476 -1.35 -0.40 -13.53
N ALA A 477 -0.64 -0.64 -12.43
CA ALA A 477 0.42 -1.63 -12.31
C ALA A 477 0.37 -2.26 -10.92
N PRO A 478 0.79 -3.52 -10.75
CA PRO A 478 0.78 -4.15 -9.44
C PRO A 478 1.76 -3.45 -8.49
N VAL A 479 1.43 -3.52 -7.19
CA VAL A 479 2.28 -2.99 -6.13
C VAL A 479 2.85 -4.13 -5.29
N LYS A 480 4.11 -3.98 -4.89
CA LYS A 480 4.82 -4.93 -4.02
C LYS A 480 5.12 -4.26 -2.69
N ILE A 481 5.07 -5.03 -1.61
CA ILE A 481 5.53 -4.55 -0.29
C ILE A 481 7.04 -4.76 -0.23
N ILE A 482 7.80 -3.67 -0.10
CA ILE A 482 9.26 -3.69 0.03
C ILE A 482 9.67 -3.74 1.50
N GLU A 483 8.95 -3.00 2.34
CA GLU A 483 9.17 -2.97 3.79
C GLU A 483 7.83 -2.99 4.51
N GLU A 484 7.75 -3.79 5.57
CA GLU A 484 6.59 -3.87 6.45
C GLU A 484 7.07 -3.90 7.91
N ARG A 485 6.48 -3.04 8.74
CA ARG A 485 6.68 -3.07 10.19
C ARG A 485 5.35 -2.93 10.89
N VAL A 486 5.07 -3.86 11.79
CA VAL A 486 3.84 -3.85 12.58
C VAL A 486 4.18 -3.60 14.03
N VAL A 487 3.47 -2.67 14.65
CA VAL A 487 3.52 -2.40 16.09
C VAL A 487 2.17 -2.75 16.70
N GLY A 488 2.16 -3.71 17.63
CA GLY A 488 0.93 -4.06 18.34
C GLY A 488 0.45 -2.92 19.25
N PRO A 489 -0.88 -2.72 19.43
CA PRO A 489 -1.41 -1.67 20.31
C PRO A 489 -0.90 -1.74 21.76
N SER A 490 -0.68 -2.94 22.30
CA SER A 490 -0.17 -3.15 23.67
C SER A 490 1.28 -2.67 23.84
N LEU A 491 2.14 -2.90 22.84
CA LEU A 491 3.53 -2.42 22.83
C LEU A 491 3.57 -0.89 22.84
N GLY A 492 2.64 -0.25 22.14
CA GLY A 492 2.50 1.21 22.15
C GLY A 492 2.10 1.75 23.52
N GLU A 493 1.09 1.15 24.17
CA GLU A 493 0.63 1.58 25.50
C GLU A 493 1.72 1.44 26.57
N ASP A 494 2.44 0.31 26.59
CA ASP A 494 3.56 0.10 27.53
C ASP A 494 4.70 1.10 27.30
N SER A 495 4.98 1.41 26.04
CA SER A 495 6.00 2.39 25.66
C SER A 495 5.59 3.82 26.03
N ILE A 496 4.31 4.18 25.87
CA ILE A 496 3.76 5.46 26.34
C ILE A 496 3.94 5.57 27.85
N ARG A 497 3.49 4.57 28.62
CA ARG A 497 3.55 4.60 30.09
C ARG A 497 4.99 4.73 30.58
N SER A 498 5.89 3.93 30.01
CA SER A 498 7.31 3.97 30.35
C SER A 498 7.97 5.29 29.96
N GLY A 499 7.66 5.82 28.77
CA GLY A 499 8.18 7.11 28.29
C GLY A 499 7.71 8.30 29.12
N ILE A 500 6.41 8.34 29.47
CA ILE A 500 5.85 9.37 30.36
C ILE A 500 6.45 9.26 31.77
N ALA A 501 6.57 8.05 32.32
CA ALA A 501 7.17 7.84 33.64
C ALA A 501 8.64 8.32 33.66
N ALA A 502 9.44 7.97 32.65
CA ALA A 502 10.81 8.43 32.50
C ALA A 502 10.90 9.97 32.39
N ALA A 503 10.03 10.58 31.58
CA ALA A 503 9.97 12.04 31.43
C ALA A 503 9.61 12.75 32.75
N LEU A 504 8.65 12.23 33.51
CA LEU A 504 8.25 12.78 34.80
C LEU A 504 9.35 12.66 35.86
N ILE A 505 10.04 11.51 35.92
CA ILE A 505 11.18 11.31 36.82
C ILE A 505 12.31 12.26 36.46
N ALA A 506 12.69 12.34 35.19
CA ALA A 506 13.73 13.26 34.71
C ALA A 506 13.37 14.72 35.03
N PHE A 507 12.12 15.12 34.77
CA PHE A 507 11.61 16.44 35.10
C PHE A 507 11.69 16.73 36.61
N ALA A 508 11.27 15.81 37.47
CA ALA A 508 11.32 15.97 38.92
C ALA A 508 12.76 16.14 39.43
N LEU A 509 13.71 15.34 38.92
CA LEU A 509 15.12 15.44 39.28
C LEU A 509 15.74 16.77 38.83
N VAL A 510 15.41 17.23 37.62
CA VAL A 510 15.81 18.54 37.10
C VAL A 510 15.27 19.67 37.95
N VAL A 511 13.98 19.65 38.29
CA VAL A 511 13.35 20.66 39.16
C VAL A 511 14.03 20.68 40.52
N LEU A 512 14.25 19.52 41.11
CA LEU A 512 14.94 19.40 42.40
C LEU A 512 16.34 20.00 42.36
N PHE A 513 17.15 19.64 41.36
CA PHE A 513 18.48 20.20 41.15
C PHE A 513 18.43 21.73 40.98
N MET A 514 17.56 22.24 40.11
CA MET A 514 17.50 23.68 39.82
C MET A 514 17.07 24.49 41.04
N VAL A 515 16.04 24.03 41.77
CA VAL A 515 15.57 24.72 42.98
C VAL A 515 16.60 24.63 44.10
N THR A 516 17.26 23.50 44.30
CA THR A 516 18.26 23.38 45.37
C THR A 516 19.54 24.15 45.08
N TYR A 517 20.06 24.09 43.85
CA TYR A 517 21.34 24.70 43.51
C TYR A 517 21.22 26.20 43.17
N TYR A 518 20.16 26.62 42.46
CA TYR A 518 19.96 28.00 42.01
C TYR A 518 18.90 28.77 42.82
N SER A 519 18.24 28.15 43.80
CA SER A 519 17.20 28.77 44.64
C SER A 519 16.11 29.48 43.83
N MET A 520 15.97 30.81 43.94
CA MET A 520 14.93 31.56 43.24
C MET A 520 15.20 31.69 41.73
N GLY A 521 16.47 31.75 41.31
CA GLY A 521 16.82 31.60 39.90
C GLY A 521 16.35 30.24 39.34
N GLY A 522 16.50 29.19 40.13
CA GLY A 522 16.00 27.85 39.82
C GLY A 522 14.50 27.81 39.55
N VAL A 523 13.69 28.47 40.38
CA VAL A 523 12.23 28.58 40.18
C VAL A 523 11.90 29.28 38.86
N VAL A 524 12.62 30.34 38.49
CA VAL A 524 12.42 31.02 37.21
C VAL A 524 12.71 30.09 36.04
N ALA A 525 13.81 29.34 36.09
CA ALA A 525 14.16 28.39 35.05
C ALA A 525 13.10 27.28 34.90
N VAL A 526 12.56 26.78 36.01
CA VAL A 526 11.47 25.78 35.99
C VAL A 526 10.21 26.34 35.34
N ILE A 527 9.82 27.60 35.63
CA ILE A 527 8.67 28.25 34.98
C ILE A 527 8.93 28.41 33.48
N ALA A 528 10.10 28.89 33.08
CA ALA A 528 10.46 29.06 31.66
C ALA A 528 10.46 27.71 30.92
N MET A 529 10.95 26.65 31.56
CA MET A 529 10.95 25.28 31.05
C MET A 529 9.54 24.71 30.91
N LEU A 530 8.63 24.96 31.85
CA LEU A 530 7.22 24.55 31.72
C LEU A 530 6.55 25.24 30.53
N ILE A 531 6.78 26.56 30.37
CA ILE A 531 6.29 27.32 29.20
C ILE A 531 6.88 26.75 27.90
N ASN A 532 8.16 26.35 27.92
CA ASN A 532 8.83 25.72 26.78
C ASN A 532 8.14 24.41 26.36
N VAL A 533 7.89 23.49 27.31
CA VAL A 533 7.22 22.22 27.02
C VAL A 533 5.80 22.45 26.48
N MET A 534 5.04 23.39 27.06
CA MET A 534 3.69 23.73 26.58
C MET A 534 3.73 24.31 25.15
N LEU A 535 4.69 25.19 24.86
CA LEU A 535 4.88 25.75 23.51
C LEU A 535 5.31 24.68 22.51
N ASN A 536 6.22 23.78 22.88
CA ASN A 536 6.69 22.72 22.00
C ASN A 536 5.52 21.81 21.59
N LEU A 537 4.73 21.33 22.57
CA LEU A 537 3.53 20.53 22.30
C LEU A 537 2.45 21.30 21.53
N GLY A 538 2.22 22.58 21.87
CA GLY A 538 1.24 23.42 21.19
C GLY A 538 1.60 23.68 19.73
N ILE A 539 2.86 24.04 19.46
CA ILE A 539 3.35 24.26 18.10
C ILE A 539 3.29 22.96 17.29
N LEU A 540 3.68 21.83 17.88
CA LEU A 540 3.57 20.52 17.22
C LEU A 540 2.12 20.20 16.83
N ALA A 541 1.16 20.42 17.74
CA ALA A 541 -0.26 20.27 17.44
C ALA A 541 -0.74 21.25 16.34
N GLY A 542 -0.30 22.51 16.41
CA GLY A 542 -0.67 23.56 15.45
C GLY A 542 -0.20 23.29 14.01
N PHE A 543 0.96 22.65 13.84
CA PHE A 543 1.47 22.23 12.53
C PHE A 543 0.96 20.84 12.10
N GLY A 544 0.12 20.19 12.91
CA GLY A 544 -0.38 18.84 12.65
C GLY A 544 0.72 17.76 12.71
N GLY A 545 1.78 18.03 13.47
CA GLY A 545 2.89 17.11 13.68
C GLY A 545 2.49 15.91 14.52
N THR A 546 3.26 14.83 14.35
CA THR A 546 3.00 13.54 14.99
C THR A 546 4.00 13.31 16.13
N LEU A 547 3.50 13.04 17.33
CA LEU A 547 4.29 12.67 18.50
C LEU A 547 4.58 11.16 18.47
N SER A 548 5.82 10.76 18.21
CA SER A 548 6.29 9.35 18.24
C SER A 548 7.14 9.06 19.49
N LEU A 549 7.57 7.81 19.69
CA LEU A 549 8.54 7.46 20.74
C LEU A 549 9.85 8.26 20.60
N PRO A 550 10.49 8.31 19.42
CA PRO A 550 11.60 9.23 19.18
C PRO A 550 11.21 10.69 19.41
N GLY A 551 10.01 11.12 19.02
CA GLY A 551 9.52 12.48 19.31
C GLY A 551 9.51 12.82 20.81
N ILE A 552 9.08 11.88 21.67
CA ILE A 552 9.16 12.04 23.13
C ILE A 552 10.61 12.17 23.59
N ALA A 553 11.53 11.35 23.05
CA ALA A 553 12.95 11.49 23.34
C ALA A 553 13.50 12.86 22.90
N GLY A 554 13.02 13.41 21.78
CA GLY A 554 13.30 14.77 21.33
C GLY A 554 12.84 15.82 22.34
N ILE A 555 11.63 15.68 22.89
CA ILE A 555 11.13 16.56 23.96
C ILE A 555 12.02 16.46 25.21
N ILE A 556 12.38 15.26 25.64
CA ILE A 556 13.27 15.04 26.80
C ILE A 556 14.65 15.68 26.56
N LEU A 557 15.22 15.52 25.37
CA LEU A 557 16.48 16.15 24.99
C LEU A 557 16.36 17.68 25.01
N THR A 558 15.27 18.24 24.50
CA THR A 558 15.04 19.70 24.52
C THR A 558 14.83 20.24 25.93
N LEU A 559 14.26 19.44 26.83
CA LEU A 559 14.14 19.77 28.25
C LEU A 559 15.53 19.94 28.88
N ALA A 560 16.45 19.01 28.61
CA ALA A 560 17.83 19.10 29.10
C ALA A 560 18.55 20.35 28.56
N ILE A 561 18.40 20.63 27.26
CA ILE A 561 18.98 21.83 26.63
C ILE A 561 18.36 23.12 27.21
N ALA A 562 17.06 23.12 27.53
CA ALA A 562 16.40 24.27 28.14
C ALA A 562 16.93 24.60 29.54
N VAL A 563 17.28 23.57 30.30
CA VAL A 563 17.89 23.72 31.62
C VAL A 563 19.32 24.27 31.48
N ASP A 564 20.12 23.69 30.58
CA ASP A 564 21.51 24.09 30.32
C ASP A 564 21.62 25.58 29.94
N ALA A 565 20.75 26.07 29.04
CA ALA A 565 20.73 27.48 28.67
C ALA A 565 20.51 28.41 29.87
N ASN A 566 19.60 28.03 30.80
CA ASN A 566 19.37 28.81 32.02
C ASN A 566 20.54 28.70 33.01
N ILE A 567 21.22 27.55 33.10
CA ILE A 567 22.43 27.36 33.91
C ILE A 567 23.53 28.32 33.45
N ILE A 568 23.82 28.38 32.14
CA ILE A 568 24.86 29.28 31.58
C ILE A 568 24.55 30.74 31.91
N ILE A 569 23.28 31.15 31.78
CA ILE A 569 22.84 32.51 32.15
C ILE A 569 23.09 32.77 33.64
N PHE A 570 22.68 31.85 34.51
CA PHE A 570 22.80 32.04 35.96
C PHE A 570 24.24 32.03 36.43
N GLU A 571 25.10 31.16 35.92
CA GLU A 571 26.53 31.19 36.22
C GLU A 571 27.17 32.51 35.78
N ARG A 572 26.80 33.03 34.61
CA ARG A 572 27.32 34.32 34.16
C ARG A 572 26.81 35.48 35.02
N ILE A 573 25.55 35.43 35.49
CA ILE A 573 25.02 36.39 36.46
C ILE A 573 25.80 36.30 37.78
N ARG A 574 26.08 35.08 38.26
CA ARG A 574 26.86 34.85 39.48
C ARG A 574 28.27 35.42 39.36
N GLU A 575 28.93 35.18 38.23
CA GLU A 575 30.27 35.71 37.97
C GLU A 575 30.30 37.25 38.08
N GLU A 576 29.30 37.93 37.53
CA GLU A 576 29.20 39.40 37.60
C GLU A 576 28.80 39.91 39.00
N LEU A 577 28.01 39.14 39.77
CA LEU A 577 27.70 39.44 41.18
C LEU A 577 28.95 39.31 42.07
N HIS A 578 29.77 38.28 41.88
CA HIS A 578 31.04 38.11 42.59
C HIS A 578 32.05 39.22 42.27
N ARG A 579 31.96 39.84 41.08
CA ARG A 579 32.73 41.04 40.72
C ARG A 579 32.23 42.32 41.40
N GLY A 580 31.22 42.23 42.27
CA GLY A 580 30.69 43.36 43.05
C GLY A 580 29.73 44.27 42.28
N ARG A 581 29.24 43.85 41.10
CA ARG A 581 28.23 44.63 40.37
C ARG A 581 26.88 44.55 41.06
N SER A 582 26.06 45.59 40.88
CA SER A 582 24.68 45.59 41.38
C SER A 582 23.86 44.48 40.72
N VAL A 583 22.89 43.89 41.45
CA VAL A 583 22.05 42.77 40.96
C VAL A 583 21.46 43.02 39.57
N ARG A 584 20.97 44.24 39.31
CA ARG A 584 20.38 44.58 38.02
C ARG A 584 21.42 44.64 36.89
N ALA A 585 22.57 45.24 37.16
CA ALA A 585 23.68 45.29 36.20
C ALA A 585 24.27 43.90 35.94
N SER A 586 24.36 43.05 36.97
CA SER A 586 24.80 41.66 36.83
C SER A 586 23.83 40.82 35.99
N VAL A 587 22.52 41.03 36.14
CA VAL A 587 21.51 40.38 35.29
C VAL A 587 21.68 40.83 33.84
N ASP A 588 21.73 42.14 33.57
CA ASP A 588 21.86 42.65 32.20
C ASP A 588 23.15 42.18 31.51
N GLU A 589 24.27 42.21 32.22
CA GLU A 589 25.55 41.72 31.70
C GLU A 589 25.60 40.19 31.60
N GLY A 590 24.99 39.49 32.55
CA GLY A 590 24.88 38.03 32.56
C GLY A 590 24.19 37.51 31.30
N PHE A 591 23.03 38.06 30.97
CA PHE A 591 22.33 37.76 29.72
C PHE A 591 23.15 38.13 28.48
N ARG A 592 23.86 39.26 28.50
CA ARG A 592 24.65 39.72 27.34
C ARG A 592 25.83 38.78 27.04
N HIS A 593 26.55 38.33 28.06
CA HIS A 593 27.69 37.44 27.91
C HIS A 593 27.30 35.97 27.72
N ALA A 594 26.14 35.54 28.24
CA ALA A 594 25.65 34.17 28.05
C ALA A 594 25.07 33.93 26.63
N LEU A 595 24.65 34.98 25.94
CA LEU A 595 23.92 34.88 24.66
C LEU A 595 24.75 34.25 23.51
N PRO A 596 26.03 34.60 23.26
CA PRO A 596 26.78 34.00 22.16
C PRO A 596 26.99 32.48 22.28
N PRO A 597 27.43 31.91 23.44
CA PRO A 597 27.53 30.46 23.60
C PRO A 597 26.20 29.72 23.45
N ILE A 598 25.11 30.32 23.95
CA ILE A 598 23.77 29.73 23.84
C ILE A 598 23.33 29.66 22.37
N ILE A 599 23.46 30.77 21.63
CA ILE A 599 23.10 30.81 20.21
C ILE A 599 23.94 29.82 19.42
N ASP A 600 25.25 29.73 19.65
CA ASP A 600 26.15 28.81 18.94
C ASP A 600 25.73 27.34 19.10
N SER A 601 25.50 26.90 20.33
CA SER A 601 25.03 25.54 20.65
C SER A 601 23.66 25.23 20.04
N HIS A 602 22.72 26.19 20.10
CA HIS A 602 21.37 26.01 19.56
C HIS A 602 21.36 25.99 18.02
N VAL A 603 22.12 26.87 17.36
CA VAL A 603 22.23 26.90 15.89
C VAL A 603 22.86 25.60 15.38
N THR A 604 23.91 25.12 16.03
CA THR A 604 24.57 23.86 15.66
C THR A 604 23.59 22.68 15.78
N THR A 605 22.88 22.59 16.90
CA THR A 605 21.92 21.49 17.14
C THR A 605 20.71 21.60 16.21
N PHE A 606 20.26 22.82 15.90
CA PHE A 606 19.17 23.06 14.94
C PHE A 606 19.55 22.61 13.53
N LEU A 607 20.79 22.88 13.10
CA LEU A 607 21.29 22.44 11.80
C LEU A 607 21.37 20.92 11.72
N THR A 608 21.81 20.24 12.78
CA THR A 608 21.73 18.76 12.86
C THR A 608 20.29 18.28 12.76
N GLY A 609 19.36 18.92 13.47
CA GLY A 609 17.93 18.64 13.36
C GLY A 609 17.40 18.82 11.93
N LEU A 610 17.81 19.89 11.24
CA LEU A 610 17.40 20.15 9.85
C LEU A 610 17.89 19.07 8.88
N ILE A 611 19.12 18.59 9.06
CA ILE A 611 19.64 17.47 8.25
C ILE A 611 18.81 16.21 8.48
N LEU A 612 18.50 15.89 9.76
CA LEU A 612 17.65 14.76 10.10
C LEU A 612 16.20 14.92 9.58
N PHE A 613 15.69 16.14 9.50
CA PHE A 613 14.36 16.42 8.96
C PHE A 613 14.29 16.22 7.44
N VAL A 614 15.33 16.62 6.70
CA VAL A 614 15.36 16.51 5.23
C VAL A 614 15.69 15.08 4.78
N LEU A 615 16.59 14.39 5.48
CA LEU A 615 17.05 13.05 5.08
C LEU A 615 16.36 11.90 5.82
N GLY A 616 15.76 12.18 6.98
CA GLY A 616 15.06 11.18 7.79
C GLY A 616 13.65 10.92 7.29
N TYR A 617 13.19 9.69 7.52
CA TYR A 617 11.81 9.26 7.20
C TYR A 617 11.11 8.76 8.46
N GLY A 618 9.78 8.87 8.48
CA GLY A 618 8.92 8.33 9.54
C GLY A 618 9.34 8.81 10.95
N PRO A 619 9.71 7.90 11.88
CA PRO A 619 10.04 8.27 13.26
C PRO A 619 11.22 9.26 13.41
N ILE A 620 12.21 9.22 12.52
CA ILE A 620 13.37 10.12 12.56
C ILE A 620 12.96 11.56 12.23
N GLN A 621 12.08 11.73 11.25
CA GLN A 621 11.53 13.03 10.88
C GLN A 621 10.69 13.63 12.02
N GLY A 622 9.93 12.78 12.73
CA GLY A 622 9.21 13.16 13.95
C GLY A 622 10.14 13.66 15.06
N PHE A 623 11.21 12.91 15.36
CA PHE A 623 12.25 13.34 16.30
C PHE A 623 12.86 14.69 15.90
N ALA A 624 13.30 14.82 14.64
CA ALA A 624 13.90 16.05 14.13
C ALA A 624 12.99 17.26 14.28
N THR A 625 11.69 17.11 13.96
CA THR A 625 10.68 18.16 14.10
C THR A 625 10.54 18.62 15.56
N THR A 626 10.40 17.67 16.49
CA THR A 626 10.28 17.99 17.93
C THR A 626 11.54 18.65 18.49
N LEU A 627 12.72 18.23 18.03
CA LEU A 627 14.00 18.80 18.41
C LEU A 627 14.14 20.25 17.91
N MET A 628 13.84 20.49 16.63
CA MET A 628 13.91 21.82 16.02
C MET A 628 12.95 22.82 16.68
N ILE A 629 11.69 22.42 16.90
CA ILE A 629 10.71 23.25 17.62
C ILE A 629 11.18 23.50 19.05
N GLY A 630 11.66 22.47 19.74
CA GLY A 630 12.18 22.60 21.10
C GLY A 630 13.35 23.57 21.19
N ILE A 631 14.32 23.52 20.27
CA ILE A 631 15.46 24.45 20.24
C ILE A 631 14.99 25.90 20.04
N LEU A 632 14.11 26.15 19.07
CA LEU A 632 13.58 27.49 18.80
C LEU A 632 12.80 28.05 20.00
N THR A 633 11.93 27.23 20.59
CA THR A 633 11.17 27.60 21.78
C THR A 633 12.09 27.78 22.99
N THR A 634 13.17 27.00 23.11
CA THR A 634 14.13 27.12 24.22
C THR A 634 14.86 28.44 24.15
N LEU A 635 15.34 28.82 22.96
CA LEU A 635 16.00 30.10 22.74
C LEU A 635 15.08 31.28 23.13
N PHE A 636 13.81 31.21 22.73
CA PHE A 636 12.81 32.19 23.12
C PHE A 636 12.56 32.22 24.64
N THR A 637 12.33 31.07 25.26
CA THR A 637 11.99 31.00 26.69
C THR A 637 13.15 31.38 27.61
N SER A 638 14.37 30.92 27.30
CA SER A 638 15.56 31.19 28.12
C SER A 638 16.01 32.64 28.02
N ILE A 639 15.94 33.27 26.84
CA ILE A 639 16.44 34.64 26.64
C ILE A 639 15.37 35.69 26.95
N ILE A 640 14.13 35.48 26.51
CA ILE A 640 13.07 36.50 26.61
C ILE A 640 12.22 36.27 27.85
N VAL A 641 11.70 35.05 28.04
CA VAL A 641 10.75 34.77 29.14
C VAL A 641 11.46 34.76 30.49
N SER A 642 12.59 34.05 30.65
CA SER A 642 13.36 34.06 31.90
C SER A 642 13.80 35.47 32.27
N ARG A 643 14.29 36.27 31.31
CA ARG A 643 14.66 37.68 31.55
C ARG A 643 13.48 38.51 31.99
N ALA A 644 12.33 38.37 31.32
CA ALA A 644 11.11 39.10 31.68
C ALA A 644 10.63 38.76 33.09
N ILE A 645 10.72 37.50 33.51
CA ILE A 645 10.37 37.05 34.86
C ILE A 645 11.32 37.67 35.90
N ILE A 646 12.64 37.56 35.70
CA ILE A 646 13.65 38.13 36.61
C ILE A 646 13.46 39.64 36.75
N ASP A 647 13.30 40.34 35.62
CA ASP A 647 13.10 41.78 35.59
C ASP A 647 11.81 42.23 36.28
N LEU A 648 10.70 41.51 36.06
CA LEU A 648 9.43 41.80 36.70
C LEU A 648 9.56 41.63 38.21
N TRP A 649 10.28 40.62 38.65
CA TRP A 649 10.51 40.33 40.05
C TRP A 649 11.39 41.37 40.74
N LEU A 650 12.52 41.74 40.12
CA LEU A 650 13.37 42.87 40.56
C LEU A 650 12.59 44.20 40.63
N SER A 651 11.59 44.39 39.77
CA SER A 651 10.77 45.61 39.76
C SER A 651 9.69 45.66 40.84
N ARG A 652 9.39 44.53 41.50
CA ARG A 652 8.40 44.42 42.59
C ARG A 652 9.03 44.53 43.96
N SER A 653 10.29 44.13 44.12
CA SER A 653 11.00 44.21 45.39
C SER A 653 12.45 44.65 45.18
N PRO A 654 12.74 45.97 45.19
CA PRO A 654 14.07 46.54 44.93
C PRO A 654 15.16 46.09 45.93
N SER A 655 14.73 45.65 47.12
CA SER A 655 15.55 45.15 48.22
C SER A 655 15.55 43.63 48.34
N ALA A 656 14.80 42.90 47.49
CA ALA A 656 14.88 41.44 47.46
C ALA A 656 16.22 41.02 46.85
N ARG A 657 17.09 40.46 47.69
CA ARG A 657 18.28 39.73 47.24
C ARG A 657 17.78 38.51 46.46
N ILE A 658 17.74 38.59 45.14
CA ILE A 658 17.55 37.39 44.32
C ILE A 658 18.77 36.53 44.56
N SER A 659 18.59 35.44 45.31
CA SER A 659 19.61 34.43 45.38
C SER A 659 19.57 33.64 44.08
N PHE A 660 20.71 33.61 43.41
CA PHE A 660 20.99 32.65 42.35
C PHE A 660 21.73 31.44 42.91
N GLY A 661 21.78 31.24 44.23
CA GLY A 661 22.57 30.18 44.90
C GLY A 661 23.92 30.64 45.45
N GLU A 662 24.14 31.94 45.58
CA GLU A 662 25.38 32.51 46.11
C GLU A 662 25.37 32.61 47.64
N VAL A 663 26.48 32.24 48.28
CA VAL A 663 26.76 32.62 49.67
C VAL A 663 27.51 33.95 49.63
N LEU A 664 26.76 35.06 49.61
CA LEU A 664 27.36 36.41 49.63
C LEU A 664 28.15 36.60 50.94
N PRO A 665 29.39 37.12 50.89
CA PRO A 665 30.10 37.49 52.12
C PRO A 665 29.29 38.55 52.88
N ALA A 666 29.24 38.42 54.21
CA ALA A 666 28.48 39.31 55.08
C ALA A 666 28.86 40.78 54.82
N PRO A 667 27.89 41.72 54.84
CA PRO A 667 28.18 43.12 54.58
C PRO A 667 29.22 43.61 55.59
N GLN A 668 30.37 44.09 55.10
CA GLN A 668 31.27 44.87 55.93
C GLN A 668 30.58 46.20 56.22
N SER A 669 30.30 46.42 57.50
CA SER A 669 29.61 47.57 58.08
C SER A 669 30.37 48.87 57.90
#